data_AF-A0A2P6TKB9-F1
#
_entry.id   AF-A0A2P6TKB9-F1
#
_cell.length_a   1.000
_cell.length_b   1.000
_cell.length_c   1.000
_cell.angle_alpha   90.00
_cell.angle_beta   90.00
_cell.angle_gamma   90.00
#
_symmetry.space_group_name_H-M   'P 1'
#
loop_
_entity.id
_entity.type
_entity.pdbx_description
1 polymer ?
#
loop_
_entity_poly.entity_id
_entity_poly.type
_entity_poly.pdbx_seq_one_letter_code
_entity_poly.pdbx_strand_id
1 'polypeptide(L)'
;MQCSHLAALFALAAAAAACLLPGAAAAGRGLAGSQPLLATTKPWDDKKPEYQKPLIGILAQACHYCPGRSYVAAGFVKWIEAAGARAVPIRYYHSEAELHRLFKSVNGIIFPGGLTDLWMDSPYVVAARKLWTWAKEANDAGDVFPIHGTCLGFQLLHILEANVSFTELLVDTDSVAHASTLDFEEAAQESIMFGTMTQELRRKLSNPQLNISMENHMFGLPPAHYDKWPALRDNYNLLTTSKDRNGVVYVSSAEHKRYPFTATQWHPEKPPFEFGMTEIPHTLDAILVSQHLANQFVENARKSSHRPESPEQELADMIYNHKAWFTLKDSVMDPSYDGPDMTYFFDRPDDEAPANRLQSGQGADAAGRRSAASKSFAGQLATAGAQQSKGEAAVHLAYATELARYVEQVDFSVSLHRIFLDDEGQPRQKPTALEKEQAFALLIQVALRILAAPILAFDMADACLAALHRTISELTRPAEGHAAGGPQALLLARLSSTVLHALSGSGSCSHHLNAVLRCIESMTSTPQTAALTQLTFAALEHHTASLDPGVTAIDLQRLCSLLELHASYRQIQLSGMQGEALSALQSTAQRAIRQLRALGPGSDAAFLQRRTGDIPMGAGRLREALPELREALRLATAEKAHAATIACCLSVSTLLMSGADGPRFSRQECWGCGRPSLTLRKCSLCHEAAYCSRECQTRHWREGGHKRDCAGRANNR
;
A
#
# COMPACT_ATOMS: atom_id res chain seq x y z
N MET A 1 69.61 -12.96 0.82
CA MET A 1 69.93 -11.59 0.38
C MET A 1 69.27 -11.34 -0.96
N GLN A 2 68.24 -10.51 -0.91
CA GLN A 2 67.74 -9.51 -1.86
C GLN A 2 67.93 -9.66 -3.39
N CYS A 3 66.79 -9.43 -4.06
CA CYS A 3 66.54 -8.59 -5.26
C CYS A 3 67.28 -8.95 -6.57
N SER A 4 66.72 -8.80 -7.78
CA SER A 4 65.84 -7.73 -8.25
C SER A 4 65.30 -8.04 -9.67
N HIS A 5 64.14 -7.42 -9.98
CA HIS A 5 63.71 -6.85 -11.27
C HIS A 5 63.31 -7.72 -12.49
N LEU A 6 61.99 -7.67 -12.75
CA LEU A 6 61.29 -7.29 -14.01
C LEU A 6 61.57 -8.01 -15.35
N ALA A 7 60.48 -8.61 -15.87
CA ALA A 7 59.89 -8.42 -17.21
C ALA A 7 59.65 -9.70 -18.06
N ALA A 8 58.35 -9.93 -18.31
CA ALA A 8 57.72 -10.26 -19.61
C ALA A 8 57.95 -11.61 -20.33
N LEU A 9 56.83 -12.35 -20.42
CA LEU A 9 56.15 -12.90 -21.62
C LEU A 9 56.79 -14.04 -22.47
N PHE A 10 56.14 -15.21 -22.38
CA PHE A 10 55.55 -16.07 -23.44
C PHE A 10 56.36 -16.53 -24.68
N ALA A 11 56.47 -17.86 -24.89
CA ALA A 11 55.97 -18.63 -26.06
C ALA A 11 56.51 -20.09 -26.14
N LEU A 12 55.76 -20.96 -26.87
CA LEU A 12 56.02 -22.30 -27.49
C LEU A 12 55.14 -23.44 -26.92
N ALA A 13 54.40 -24.27 -27.69
CA ALA A 13 54.27 -24.61 -29.12
C ALA A 13 52.85 -25.24 -29.35
N ALA A 14 52.04 -25.04 -30.40
CA ALA A 14 52.09 -25.25 -31.87
C ALA A 14 51.57 -26.63 -32.40
N ALA A 15 50.42 -26.56 -33.12
CA ALA A 15 50.03 -27.22 -34.38
C ALA A 15 49.85 -28.76 -34.53
N ALA A 16 48.66 -29.15 -35.05
CA ALA A 16 48.47 -30.06 -36.20
C ALA A 16 47.04 -29.95 -36.77
N ALA A 17 46.91 -29.95 -38.09
CA ALA A 17 45.69 -29.63 -38.86
C ALA A 17 45.13 -30.85 -39.62
N ALA A 18 43.81 -30.80 -39.87
CA ALA A 18 43.06 -31.18 -41.09
C ALA A 18 43.16 -32.61 -41.68
N CYS A 19 42.00 -33.21 -42.01
CA CYS A 19 41.52 -33.41 -43.40
C CYS A 19 40.38 -34.46 -43.51
N LEU A 20 39.56 -34.29 -44.57
CA LEU A 20 38.71 -35.27 -45.30
C LEU A 20 37.20 -35.36 -44.96
N LEU A 21 36.40 -34.65 -45.78
CA LEU A 21 35.10 -35.10 -46.33
C LEU A 21 35.34 -36.24 -47.37
N PRO A 22 34.34 -36.90 -48.04
CA PRO A 22 32.87 -36.73 -48.08
C PRO A 22 32.05 -38.07 -48.12
N GLY A 23 30.72 -38.00 -48.20
CA GLY A 23 29.89 -39.12 -48.72
C GLY A 23 28.38 -38.97 -48.53
N ALA A 24 27.66 -38.57 -49.57
CA ALA A 24 26.23 -38.32 -49.60
C ALA A 24 25.39 -39.54 -50.01
N ALA A 25 24.13 -39.61 -49.53
CA ALA A 25 22.89 -39.70 -50.33
C ALA A 25 21.79 -40.65 -49.78
N ALA A 26 20.56 -40.15 -49.89
CA ALA A 26 19.27 -40.84 -50.14
C ALA A 26 18.45 -41.45 -48.98
N ALA A 27 17.44 -40.66 -48.58
CA ALA A 27 16.00 -40.97 -48.45
C ALA A 27 15.52 -42.26 -47.76
N GLY A 28 14.73 -42.10 -46.68
CA GLY A 28 13.83 -43.12 -46.15
C GLY A 28 13.00 -42.62 -44.96
N ARG A 29 11.67 -42.70 -45.07
CA ARG A 29 10.68 -42.34 -44.03
C ARG A 29 10.83 -43.24 -42.78
N GLY A 30 10.61 -42.71 -41.58
CA GLY A 30 10.37 -43.55 -40.40
C GLY A 30 10.54 -42.84 -39.04
N LEU A 31 9.46 -42.87 -38.26
CA LEU A 31 9.24 -42.35 -36.91
C LEU A 31 10.31 -42.65 -35.84
N ALA A 32 10.39 -41.71 -34.89
CA ALA A 32 10.77 -41.84 -33.47
C ALA A 32 12.22 -42.23 -33.12
N GLY A 33 12.91 -41.30 -32.44
CA GLY A 33 14.19 -41.55 -31.78
C GLY A 33 14.87 -40.26 -31.37
N SER A 34 14.56 -39.79 -30.16
CA SER A 34 15.39 -38.93 -29.29
C SER A 34 16.64 -38.31 -29.92
N GLN A 35 16.57 -37.02 -30.28
CA GLN A 35 17.77 -36.20 -30.33
C GLN A 35 18.14 -35.76 -28.90
N PRO A 36 19.44 -35.80 -28.52
CA PRO A 36 19.88 -35.26 -27.26
C PRO A 36 19.65 -33.75 -27.27
N LEU A 37 19.05 -33.24 -26.19
CA LEU A 37 18.95 -31.81 -25.88
C LEU A 37 20.37 -31.22 -25.84
N LEU A 38 20.80 -30.64 -26.96
CA LEU A 38 22.01 -29.84 -27.04
C LEU A 38 21.71 -28.47 -26.41
N ALA A 39 22.40 -28.21 -25.29
CA ALA A 39 22.62 -26.95 -24.58
C ALA A 39 21.82 -25.73 -25.09
N THR A 40 20.88 -25.25 -24.28
CA THR A 40 20.12 -24.03 -24.58
C THR A 40 20.97 -22.81 -24.29
N THR A 41 21.78 -22.36 -25.25
CA THR A 41 22.36 -21.01 -25.22
C THR A 41 21.23 -19.99 -25.09
N LYS A 42 21.30 -19.08 -24.12
CA LYS A 42 20.28 -18.05 -23.93
C LYS A 42 20.24 -17.16 -25.18
N PRO A 43 19.08 -16.62 -25.58
CA PRO A 43 18.94 -15.80 -26.79
C PRO A 43 19.90 -14.60 -26.86
N TRP A 44 20.41 -14.12 -25.72
CA TRP A 44 21.32 -12.99 -25.61
C TRP A 44 22.78 -13.36 -25.30
N ASP A 45 23.14 -14.65 -25.29
CA ASP A 45 24.53 -15.06 -25.03
C ASP A 45 25.48 -14.50 -26.10
N ASP A 46 25.06 -14.50 -27.36
CA ASP A 46 25.83 -13.98 -28.50
C ASP A 46 25.75 -12.44 -28.64
N LYS A 47 24.89 -11.77 -27.86
CA LYS A 47 24.74 -10.32 -27.93
C LYS A 47 25.97 -9.64 -27.34
N LYS A 48 26.65 -8.85 -28.17
CA LYS A 48 27.83 -8.08 -27.74
C LYS A 48 27.43 -6.95 -26.79
N PRO A 49 28.32 -6.54 -25.87
CA PRO A 49 28.14 -5.33 -25.08
C PRO A 49 27.88 -4.10 -25.97
N GLU A 50 26.73 -3.44 -25.76
CA GLU A 50 26.35 -2.19 -26.43
C GLU A 50 26.78 -0.96 -25.62
N TYR A 51 26.84 -1.06 -24.28
CA TYR A 51 27.25 0.02 -23.40
C TYR A 51 28.32 -0.40 -22.41
N GLN A 52 29.47 0.27 -22.46
CA GLN A 52 30.59 -0.02 -21.56
C GLN A 52 30.50 0.71 -20.21
N LYS A 53 29.52 1.61 -20.04
CA LYS A 53 29.34 2.41 -18.82
C LYS A 53 27.92 2.21 -18.24
N PRO A 54 27.51 0.97 -17.92
CA PRO A 54 26.11 0.70 -17.56
C PRO A 54 25.67 1.50 -16.33
N LEU A 55 24.46 2.05 -16.40
CA LEU A 55 23.72 2.63 -15.29
C LEU A 55 22.77 1.57 -14.75
N ILE A 56 22.81 1.29 -13.45
CA ILE A 56 21.92 0.31 -12.81
C ILE A 56 20.94 1.04 -11.92
N GLY A 57 19.65 0.86 -12.20
CA GLY A 57 18.58 1.31 -11.34
C GLY A 57 18.53 0.49 -10.06
N ILE A 58 18.46 1.12 -8.89
CA ILE A 58 18.21 0.44 -7.62
C ILE A 58 16.88 0.95 -7.07
N LEU A 59 15.88 0.08 -6.98
CA LEU A 59 14.54 0.46 -6.50
C LEU A 59 14.58 0.76 -5.01
N ALA A 60 14.45 2.04 -4.66
CA ALA A 60 14.41 2.50 -3.28
C ALA A 60 13.16 1.97 -2.57
N GLN A 61 13.29 1.72 -1.27
CA GLN A 61 12.22 1.15 -0.45
C GLN A 61 11.63 2.21 0.48
N ALA A 62 10.38 2.00 0.89
CA ALA A 62 9.77 2.87 1.90
C ALA A 62 10.56 2.81 3.19
N CYS A 63 10.74 3.97 3.81
CA CYS A 63 11.47 4.08 5.05
C CYS A 63 10.52 4.60 6.13
N HIS A 64 10.17 3.74 7.09
CA HIS A 64 9.17 4.07 8.12
C HIS A 64 9.80 4.75 9.35
N TYR A 65 11.07 4.47 9.63
CA TYR A 65 11.77 4.90 10.84
C TYR A 65 13.11 5.58 10.55
N CYS A 66 13.16 6.41 9.51
CA CYS A 66 14.41 7.04 9.09
C CYS A 66 14.17 8.46 8.52
N PRO A 67 15.23 9.25 8.29
CA PRO A 67 15.12 10.67 7.98
C PRO A 67 14.65 11.00 6.56
N GLY A 68 14.53 10.02 5.67
CA GLY A 68 14.03 10.20 4.30
C GLY A 68 12.74 9.42 4.03
N ARG A 69 12.03 9.77 2.96
CA ARG A 69 10.81 9.06 2.52
C ARG A 69 11.09 7.65 2.00
N SER A 70 12.26 7.48 1.39
CA SER A 70 12.76 6.19 0.94
C SER A 70 14.26 6.07 1.16
N TYR A 71 14.77 4.84 1.04
CA TYR A 71 16.19 4.57 1.19
C TYR A 71 16.70 3.52 0.21
N VAL A 72 18.02 3.53 0.02
CA VAL A 72 18.80 2.47 -0.63
C VAL A 72 19.98 2.15 0.29
N ALA A 73 20.13 0.87 0.65
CA ALA A 73 21.31 0.39 1.35
C ALA A 73 22.56 0.57 0.48
N ALA A 74 23.63 1.14 1.05
CA ALA A 74 24.84 1.41 0.30
C ALA A 74 25.56 0.14 -0.16
N GLY A 75 25.33 -1.01 0.49
CA GLY A 75 25.82 -2.32 0.05
C GLY A 75 25.48 -2.62 -1.41
N PHE A 76 24.24 -2.37 -1.86
CA PHE A 76 23.84 -2.60 -3.25
C PHE A 76 24.54 -1.66 -4.24
N VAL A 77 24.79 -0.40 -3.84
CA VAL A 77 25.55 0.57 -4.65
C VAL A 77 26.99 0.09 -4.81
N LYS A 78 27.65 -0.23 -3.69
CA LYS A 78 29.03 -0.73 -3.69
C LYS A 78 29.17 -2.04 -4.48
N TRP A 79 28.16 -2.91 -4.41
CA TRP A 79 28.15 -4.20 -5.09
C TRP A 79 28.19 -4.08 -6.61
N ILE A 80 27.36 -3.23 -7.21
CA ILE A 80 27.41 -3.02 -8.66
C ILE A 80 28.59 -2.16 -9.10
N GLU A 81 29.05 -1.23 -8.26
CA GLU A 81 30.23 -0.42 -8.55
C GLU A 81 31.52 -1.26 -8.58
N ALA A 82 31.62 -2.27 -7.71
CA ALA A 82 32.71 -3.23 -7.72
C ALA A 82 32.77 -4.06 -9.01
N ALA A 83 31.67 -4.15 -9.77
CA ALA A 83 31.61 -4.80 -11.09
C ALA A 83 31.70 -3.81 -12.27
N GLY A 84 31.95 -2.52 -11.99
CA GLY A 84 32.16 -1.49 -13.00
C GLY A 84 30.88 -0.88 -13.57
N ALA A 85 29.79 -0.85 -12.79
CA ALA A 85 28.58 -0.10 -13.11
C ALA A 85 28.44 1.15 -12.23
N ARG A 86 27.42 1.97 -12.49
CA ARG A 86 27.11 3.18 -11.71
C ARG A 86 25.64 3.16 -11.29
N ALA A 87 25.32 3.53 -10.06
CA ALA A 87 23.96 3.40 -9.54
C ALA A 87 23.09 4.64 -9.83
N VAL A 88 21.81 4.39 -10.09
CA VAL A 88 20.73 5.37 -10.20
C VAL A 88 19.62 4.97 -9.20
N PRO A 89 19.33 5.76 -8.17
CA PRO A 89 18.24 5.45 -7.25
C PRO A 89 16.87 5.68 -7.92
N ILE A 90 16.05 4.63 -7.99
CA ILE A 90 14.69 4.71 -8.51
C ILE A 90 13.72 4.78 -7.34
N ARG A 91 13.10 5.93 -7.10
CA ARG A 91 12.08 6.07 -6.05
C ARG A 91 10.78 5.43 -6.51
N TYR A 92 10.19 4.56 -5.67
CA TYR A 92 8.99 3.80 -6.02
C TYR A 92 7.73 4.67 -6.19
N TYR A 93 7.72 5.88 -5.66
CA TYR A 93 6.61 6.84 -5.76
C TYR A 93 6.79 7.89 -6.86
N HIS A 94 7.77 7.72 -7.76
CA HIS A 94 7.83 8.53 -8.97
C HIS A 94 6.55 8.34 -9.81
N SER A 95 6.19 9.37 -10.59
CA SER A 95 5.13 9.24 -11.57
C SER A 95 5.47 8.15 -12.59
N GLU A 96 4.46 7.60 -13.27
CA GLU A 96 4.70 6.60 -14.32
C GLU A 96 5.62 7.12 -15.43
N ALA A 97 5.43 8.38 -15.83
CA ALA A 97 6.28 9.03 -16.83
C ALA A 97 7.74 9.08 -16.38
N GLU A 98 7.98 9.41 -15.10
CA GLU A 98 9.33 9.48 -14.55
C GLU A 98 9.95 8.10 -14.35
N LEU A 99 9.18 7.11 -13.90
CA LEU A 99 9.64 5.70 -13.84
C LEU A 99 10.02 5.19 -15.22
N HIS A 100 9.22 5.50 -16.25
CA HIS A 100 9.48 5.07 -17.62
C HIS A 100 10.70 5.79 -18.22
N ARG A 101 10.88 7.09 -17.92
CA ARG A 101 12.08 7.85 -18.29
C ARG A 101 13.34 7.24 -17.68
N LEU A 102 13.32 6.95 -16.38
CA LEU A 102 14.42 6.30 -15.67
C LEU A 102 14.68 4.89 -16.23
N PHE A 103 13.62 4.11 -16.49
CA PHE A 103 13.72 2.79 -17.10
C PHE A 103 14.48 2.83 -18.43
N LYS A 104 14.15 3.79 -19.31
CA LYS A 104 14.85 4.00 -20.60
C LYS A 104 16.29 4.51 -20.45
N SER A 105 16.62 5.07 -19.30
CA SER A 105 17.94 5.63 -19.02
C SER A 105 18.91 4.60 -18.42
N VAL A 106 18.40 3.64 -17.65
CA VAL A 106 19.20 2.58 -17.01
C VAL A 106 19.29 1.31 -17.87
N ASN A 107 20.32 0.51 -17.62
CA ASN A 107 20.67 -0.69 -18.38
C ASN A 107 20.30 -2.00 -17.68
N GLY A 108 19.72 -1.90 -16.48
CA GLY A 108 19.32 -3.03 -15.65
C GLY A 108 18.81 -2.52 -14.30
N ILE A 109 18.06 -3.34 -13.58
CA ILE A 109 17.44 -2.94 -12.31
C ILE A 109 17.71 -3.96 -11.20
N ILE A 110 17.96 -3.46 -9.99
CA ILE A 110 17.97 -4.24 -8.76
C ILE A 110 16.70 -3.96 -7.97
N PHE A 111 16.00 -5.03 -7.58
CA PHE A 111 15.03 -5.03 -6.50
C PHE A 111 15.74 -5.51 -5.22
N PRO A 112 16.10 -4.59 -4.31
CA PRO A 112 16.94 -4.92 -3.16
C PRO A 112 16.16 -5.68 -2.07
N GLY A 113 16.90 -6.24 -1.11
CA GLY A 113 16.33 -6.77 0.14
C GLY A 113 15.82 -5.65 1.04
N GLY A 114 14.95 -5.98 2.01
CA GLY A 114 14.41 -5.01 2.97
C GLY A 114 13.10 -5.47 3.60
N LEU A 115 12.38 -4.55 4.24
CA LEU A 115 11.18 -4.84 5.05
C LEU A 115 9.92 -4.10 4.56
N THR A 116 9.90 -3.69 3.29
CA THR A 116 8.72 -3.01 2.73
C THR A 116 7.62 -4.02 2.41
N ASP A 117 6.36 -3.59 2.53
CA ASP A 117 5.22 -4.47 2.31
C ASP A 117 5.10 -4.93 0.84
N LEU A 118 4.88 -6.23 0.67
CA LEU A 118 4.64 -6.89 -0.62
C LEU A 118 3.15 -7.06 -0.95
N TRP A 119 2.27 -6.24 -0.35
CA TRP A 119 0.87 -6.17 -0.76
C TRP A 119 0.77 -5.75 -2.23
N MET A 120 -0.14 -6.39 -2.98
CA MET A 120 -0.21 -6.25 -4.44
C MET A 120 -0.53 -4.82 -4.93
N ASP A 121 -1.17 -3.99 -4.09
CA ASP A 121 -1.43 -2.56 -4.29
C ASP A 121 -0.34 -1.64 -3.75
N SER A 122 0.61 -2.13 -2.97
CA SER A 122 1.58 -1.25 -2.36
C SER A 122 2.30 -0.46 -3.47
N PRO A 123 2.52 0.86 -3.29
CA PRO A 123 3.15 1.66 -4.34
C PRO A 123 4.51 1.08 -4.78
N TYR A 124 5.22 0.42 -3.86
CA TYR A 124 6.43 -0.32 -4.15
C TYR A 124 6.21 -1.47 -5.14
N VAL A 125 5.24 -2.35 -4.86
CA VAL A 125 4.91 -3.48 -5.75
C VAL A 125 4.36 -3.01 -7.09
N VAL A 126 3.57 -1.93 -7.11
CA VAL A 126 3.05 -1.33 -8.35
C VAL A 126 4.19 -0.79 -9.21
N ALA A 127 5.13 -0.04 -8.64
CA ALA A 127 6.30 0.45 -9.37
C ALA A 127 7.17 -0.69 -9.88
N ALA A 128 7.46 -1.68 -9.03
CA ALA A 128 8.22 -2.87 -9.42
C ALA A 128 7.53 -3.65 -10.55
N ARG A 129 6.20 -3.80 -10.51
CA ARG A 129 5.41 -4.45 -11.57
C ARG A 129 5.57 -3.74 -12.91
N LYS A 130 5.55 -2.40 -12.93
CA LYS A 130 5.77 -1.63 -14.16
C LYS A 130 7.17 -1.86 -14.71
N LEU A 131 8.21 -1.69 -13.88
CA LEU A 131 9.60 -1.90 -14.27
C LEU A 131 9.86 -3.34 -14.76
N TRP A 132 9.30 -4.34 -14.08
CA TRP A 132 9.37 -5.74 -14.49
C TRP A 132 8.65 -6.01 -15.80
N THR A 133 7.47 -5.42 -16.01
CA THR A 133 6.71 -5.55 -17.26
C THR A 133 7.47 -4.94 -18.42
N TRP A 134 7.97 -3.70 -18.29
CA TRP A 134 8.75 -3.05 -19.33
C TRP A 134 10.06 -3.77 -19.62
N ALA A 135 10.69 -4.37 -18.61
CA ALA A 135 11.86 -5.21 -18.83
C ALA A 135 11.52 -6.46 -19.66
N LYS A 136 10.38 -7.12 -19.42
CA LYS A 136 9.91 -8.25 -20.25
C LYS A 136 9.69 -7.79 -21.69
N GLU A 137 8.99 -6.66 -21.87
CA GLU A 137 8.73 -6.06 -23.19
C GLU A 137 10.02 -5.69 -23.94
N ALA A 138 11.00 -5.10 -23.26
CA ALA A 138 12.31 -4.77 -23.85
C ALA A 138 13.04 -6.04 -24.32
N ASN A 139 13.07 -7.08 -23.48
CA ASN A 139 13.70 -8.35 -23.85
C ASN A 139 12.94 -9.06 -24.98
N ASP A 140 11.61 -9.03 -24.98
CA ASP A 140 10.78 -9.56 -26.08
C ASP A 140 11.06 -8.81 -27.40
N ALA A 141 11.41 -7.52 -27.32
CA ALA A 141 11.86 -6.71 -28.46
C ALA A 141 13.34 -6.91 -28.83
N GLY A 142 14.06 -7.81 -28.15
CA GLY A 142 15.49 -8.09 -28.38
C GLY A 142 16.47 -7.11 -27.71
N ASP A 143 15.96 -6.17 -26.91
CA ASP A 143 16.81 -5.33 -26.05
C ASP A 143 17.02 -5.97 -24.69
N VAL A 144 18.26 -6.37 -24.41
CA VAL A 144 18.60 -7.15 -23.23
C VAL A 144 18.52 -6.25 -22.01
N PHE A 145 17.58 -6.54 -21.12
CA PHE A 145 17.38 -5.75 -19.91
C PHE A 145 17.33 -6.66 -18.68
N PRO A 146 18.42 -6.80 -17.90
CA PRO A 146 18.45 -7.64 -16.72
C PRO A 146 17.75 -7.04 -15.50
N ILE A 147 17.15 -7.92 -14.69
CA ILE A 147 16.67 -7.60 -13.34
C ILE A 147 17.34 -8.56 -12.35
N HIS A 148 17.83 -8.04 -11.22
CA HIS A 148 18.26 -8.87 -10.10
C HIS A 148 17.38 -8.59 -8.87
N GLY A 149 16.82 -9.64 -8.26
CA GLY A 149 16.06 -9.55 -7.02
C GLY A 149 16.79 -10.19 -5.85
N THR A 150 17.04 -9.44 -4.78
CA THR A 150 17.70 -9.94 -3.56
C THR A 150 16.72 -9.97 -2.38
N CYS A 151 16.62 -11.08 -1.66
CA CYS A 151 15.77 -11.26 -0.48
C CYS A 151 14.29 -10.84 -0.73
N LEU A 152 13.88 -9.66 -0.27
CA LEU A 152 12.57 -9.08 -0.60
C LEU A 152 12.33 -8.99 -2.11
N GLY A 153 13.35 -8.62 -2.89
CA GLY A 153 13.28 -8.61 -4.35
C GLY A 153 13.13 -9.99 -4.99
N PHE A 154 13.70 -11.03 -4.37
CA PHE A 154 13.47 -12.42 -4.79
C PHE A 154 12.00 -12.80 -4.59
N GLN A 155 11.45 -12.51 -3.41
CA GLN A 155 10.05 -12.77 -3.11
C GLN A 155 9.13 -12.02 -4.08
N LEU A 156 9.43 -10.74 -4.32
CA LEU A 156 8.68 -9.88 -5.23
C LEU A 156 8.64 -10.42 -6.66
N LEU A 157 9.76 -10.85 -7.23
CA LEU A 157 9.79 -11.39 -8.59
C LEU A 157 8.88 -12.62 -8.74
N HIS A 158 8.87 -13.52 -7.74
CA HIS A 158 7.99 -14.69 -7.75
C HIS A 158 6.52 -14.30 -7.55
N ILE A 159 6.23 -13.32 -6.69
CA ILE A 159 4.88 -12.76 -6.50
C ILE A 159 4.36 -12.15 -7.81
N LEU A 160 5.20 -11.42 -8.54
CA LEU A 160 4.84 -10.80 -9.82
C LEU A 160 4.55 -11.85 -10.89
N GLU A 161 5.38 -12.90 -11.00
CA GLU A 161 5.20 -13.96 -11.99
C GLU A 161 4.02 -14.88 -11.66
N ALA A 162 3.84 -15.27 -10.39
CA ALA A 162 2.68 -16.08 -9.96
C ALA A 162 1.38 -15.26 -9.95
N ASN A 163 1.48 -13.94 -9.75
CA ASN A 163 0.38 -13.02 -9.54
C ASN A 163 -0.52 -13.41 -8.35
N VAL A 164 0.11 -13.73 -7.21
CA VAL A 164 -0.56 -14.18 -5.97
C VAL A 164 0.00 -13.44 -4.77
N SER A 165 -0.82 -13.21 -3.74
CA SER A 165 -0.41 -12.56 -2.50
C SER A 165 0.78 -13.28 -1.85
N PHE A 166 1.72 -12.51 -1.28
CA PHE A 166 2.86 -13.05 -0.55
C PHE A 166 2.45 -13.98 0.60
N THR A 167 1.30 -13.72 1.24
CA THR A 167 0.74 -14.53 2.33
C THR A 167 0.33 -15.94 1.92
N GLU A 168 0.05 -16.14 0.62
CA GLU A 168 -0.29 -17.46 0.09
C GLU A 168 0.95 -18.14 -0.49
N LEU A 169 1.87 -17.36 -1.06
CA LEU A 169 3.02 -17.85 -1.78
C LEU A 169 4.21 -18.19 -0.86
N LEU A 170 4.40 -17.46 0.24
CA LEU A 170 5.55 -17.62 1.13
C LEU A 170 5.16 -18.34 2.41
N VAL A 171 6.15 -18.91 3.10
CA VAL A 171 6.00 -19.52 4.43
C VAL A 171 7.02 -18.94 5.40
N ASP A 172 6.73 -19.01 6.68
CA ASP A 172 7.67 -18.58 7.73
C ASP A 172 8.93 -19.45 7.76
N THR A 173 10.07 -18.82 8.02
CA THR A 173 11.38 -19.48 8.15
C THR A 173 12.20 -18.85 9.28
N ASP A 174 12.98 -19.67 9.98
CA ASP A 174 14.02 -19.23 10.93
C ASP A 174 15.37 -19.02 10.19
N SER A 175 15.43 -17.96 9.39
CA SER A 175 16.59 -17.61 8.55
C SER A 175 17.04 -16.15 8.71
N VAL A 176 16.62 -15.47 9.78
CA VAL A 176 17.18 -14.17 10.17
C VAL A 176 18.61 -14.39 10.70
N ALA A 177 19.53 -13.52 10.30
CA ALA A 177 20.93 -13.55 10.68
C ALA A 177 21.56 -14.95 10.57
N HIS A 178 21.43 -15.62 9.41
CA HIS A 178 21.80 -17.02 9.26
C HIS A 178 22.74 -17.25 8.08
N ALA A 179 24.04 -17.39 8.37
CA ALA A 179 24.97 -17.89 7.37
C ALA A 179 24.70 -19.37 7.09
N SER A 180 24.47 -19.73 5.82
CA SER A 180 24.00 -21.05 5.41
C SER A 180 24.70 -21.57 4.15
N THR A 181 24.31 -22.77 3.70
CA THR A 181 24.78 -23.44 2.49
C THR A 181 23.79 -23.30 1.34
N LEU A 182 24.29 -23.41 0.12
CA LEU A 182 23.46 -23.56 -1.07
C LEU A 182 23.54 -25.00 -1.59
N ASP A 183 22.40 -25.67 -1.62
CA ASP A 183 22.23 -26.99 -2.25
C ASP A 183 21.89 -26.76 -3.73
N PHE A 184 22.78 -27.15 -4.65
CA PHE A 184 22.61 -26.89 -6.09
C PHE A 184 21.73 -27.91 -6.79
N GLU A 185 20.85 -27.39 -7.65
CA GLU A 185 20.08 -28.16 -8.63
C GLU A 185 20.84 -28.31 -9.94
N GLU A 186 20.44 -29.28 -10.77
CA GLU A 186 21.05 -29.52 -12.09
C GLU A 186 21.03 -28.27 -12.99
N ALA A 187 19.95 -27.50 -12.95
CA ALA A 187 19.78 -26.28 -13.73
C ALA A 187 20.83 -25.19 -13.43
N ALA A 188 21.54 -25.26 -12.30
CA ALA A 188 22.59 -24.31 -11.96
C ALA A 188 23.83 -24.42 -12.87
N GLN A 189 24.07 -25.58 -13.50
CA GLN A 189 25.28 -25.82 -14.30
C GLN A 189 25.38 -24.92 -15.54
N GLU A 190 24.23 -24.59 -16.14
CA GLU A 190 24.12 -23.75 -17.34
C GLU A 190 23.47 -22.38 -17.03
N SER A 191 23.37 -22.03 -15.74
CA SER A 191 22.72 -20.80 -15.30
C SER A 191 23.56 -19.56 -15.54
N ILE A 192 22.92 -18.40 -15.61
CA ILE A 192 23.57 -17.09 -15.66
C ILE A 192 24.41 -16.87 -14.38
N MET A 193 23.85 -17.22 -13.23
CA MET A 193 24.48 -16.93 -11.93
C MET A 193 25.65 -17.84 -11.60
N PHE A 194 25.60 -19.13 -11.98
CA PHE A 194 26.56 -20.13 -11.51
C PHE A 194 27.24 -20.93 -12.62
N GLY A 195 26.85 -20.75 -13.90
CA GLY A 195 27.38 -21.54 -15.00
C GLY A 195 28.87 -21.33 -15.22
N THR A 196 29.35 -20.09 -15.05
CA THR A 196 30.78 -19.74 -15.16
C THR A 196 31.50 -19.72 -13.81
N MET A 197 30.82 -20.06 -12.71
CA MET A 197 31.43 -20.14 -11.38
C MET A 197 32.33 -21.39 -11.29
N THR A 198 33.51 -21.24 -10.70
CA THR A 198 34.44 -22.37 -10.56
C THR A 198 33.81 -23.49 -9.73
N GLN A 199 34.11 -24.74 -10.09
CA GLN A 199 33.60 -25.91 -9.36
C GLN A 199 34.04 -25.89 -7.90
N GLU A 200 35.24 -25.38 -7.61
CA GLU A 200 35.72 -25.21 -6.24
C GLU A 200 34.81 -24.26 -5.44
N LEU A 201 34.46 -23.09 -5.98
CA LEU A 201 33.65 -22.12 -5.28
C LEU A 201 32.21 -22.63 -5.07
N ARG A 202 31.65 -23.33 -6.07
CA ARG A 202 30.35 -24.04 -5.92
C ARG A 202 30.40 -25.08 -4.80
N ARG A 203 31.46 -25.91 -4.74
CA ARG A 203 31.65 -26.90 -3.66
C ARG A 203 31.75 -26.22 -2.28
N LYS A 204 32.38 -25.05 -2.20
CA LYS A 204 32.48 -24.29 -0.95
C LYS A 204 31.13 -23.71 -0.51
N LEU A 205 30.29 -23.24 -1.45
CA LEU A 205 28.92 -22.79 -1.18
C LEU A 205 28.02 -23.90 -0.60
N SER A 206 28.24 -25.16 -0.97
CA SER A 206 27.51 -26.31 -0.43
C SER A 206 28.15 -26.92 0.83
N ASN A 207 29.23 -26.34 1.37
CA ASN A 207 29.93 -26.92 2.51
C ASN A 207 29.43 -26.35 3.85
N PRO A 208 28.75 -27.14 4.70
CA PRO A 208 28.22 -26.67 5.98
C PRO A 208 29.28 -26.28 7.00
N GLN A 209 30.56 -26.61 6.75
CA GLN A 209 31.67 -26.13 7.57
C GLN A 209 32.13 -24.71 7.21
N LEU A 210 31.66 -24.16 6.07
CA LEU A 210 32.06 -22.84 5.58
C LEU A 210 30.93 -21.80 5.71
N ASN A 211 29.67 -22.18 5.45
CA ASN A 211 28.49 -21.30 5.55
C ASN A 211 28.73 -19.90 4.99
N ILE A 212 28.99 -19.82 3.67
CA ILE A 212 29.44 -18.57 3.02
C ILE A 212 28.34 -17.82 2.28
N SER A 213 27.07 -18.22 2.45
CA SER A 213 25.88 -17.49 1.97
C SER A 213 25.16 -16.83 3.14
N MET A 214 24.87 -15.54 3.05
CA MET A 214 24.18 -14.80 4.13
C MET A 214 22.67 -14.79 3.92
N GLU A 215 21.93 -15.59 4.69
CA GLU A 215 20.46 -15.53 4.75
C GLU A 215 20.05 -14.49 5.81
N ASN A 216 19.05 -13.67 5.50
CA ASN A 216 18.49 -12.71 6.44
C ASN A 216 17.02 -12.41 6.15
N HIS A 217 16.15 -13.41 6.37
CA HIS A 217 14.74 -13.31 6.02
C HIS A 217 13.85 -14.13 6.97
N MET A 218 12.61 -13.66 7.13
CA MET A 218 11.57 -14.33 7.91
C MET A 218 10.64 -15.19 7.05
N PHE A 219 10.70 -15.03 5.72
CA PHE A 219 9.82 -15.71 4.78
C PHE A 219 10.61 -16.36 3.65
N GLY A 220 10.31 -17.62 3.37
CA GLY A 220 10.89 -18.40 2.27
C GLY A 220 9.84 -18.90 1.29
N LEU A 221 10.28 -19.23 0.07
CA LEU A 221 9.45 -19.88 -0.94
C LEU A 221 9.75 -21.39 -0.98
N PRO A 222 8.84 -22.28 -0.53
CA PRO A 222 9.05 -23.71 -0.62
C PRO A 222 9.21 -24.20 -2.07
N PRO A 223 10.09 -25.19 -2.37
CA PRO A 223 10.19 -25.75 -3.70
C PRO A 223 8.86 -26.32 -4.23
N ALA A 224 8.07 -26.95 -3.35
CA ALA A 224 6.75 -27.48 -3.69
C ALA A 224 5.75 -26.41 -4.18
N HIS A 225 6.00 -25.13 -3.89
CA HIS A 225 5.16 -24.05 -4.37
C HIS A 225 5.30 -23.83 -5.89
N TYR A 226 6.43 -24.18 -6.50
CA TYR A 226 6.54 -24.16 -7.96
C TYR A 226 5.49 -25.08 -8.63
N ASP A 227 5.06 -26.13 -7.94
CA ASP A 227 4.10 -27.11 -8.46
C ASP A 227 2.67 -26.63 -8.25
N LYS A 228 2.44 -25.92 -7.15
CA LYS A 228 1.16 -25.34 -6.79
C LYS A 228 0.80 -24.14 -7.69
N TRP A 229 1.79 -23.37 -8.14
CA TRP A 229 1.61 -22.25 -9.08
C TRP A 229 2.41 -22.50 -10.37
N PRO A 230 1.79 -23.11 -11.40
CA PRO A 230 2.48 -23.52 -12.62
C PRO A 230 3.26 -22.40 -13.33
N ALA A 231 2.80 -21.15 -13.23
CA ALA A 231 3.52 -20.00 -13.77
C ALA A 231 4.97 -19.89 -13.26
N LEU A 232 5.25 -20.28 -12.01
CA LEU A 232 6.61 -20.30 -11.48
C LEU A 232 7.43 -21.43 -12.10
N ARG A 233 6.90 -22.65 -12.08
CA ARG A 233 7.54 -23.83 -12.68
C ARG A 233 7.80 -23.66 -14.18
N ASP A 234 6.90 -22.99 -14.89
CA ASP A 234 7.03 -22.78 -16.33
C ASP A 234 8.06 -21.71 -16.66
N ASN A 235 8.17 -20.66 -15.85
CA ASN A 235 8.98 -19.49 -16.17
C ASN A 235 10.33 -19.39 -15.44
N TYR A 236 10.53 -20.08 -14.31
CA TYR A 236 11.77 -20.02 -13.53
C TYR A 236 12.49 -21.38 -13.47
N ASN A 237 13.82 -21.32 -13.53
CA ASN A 237 14.70 -22.40 -13.14
C ASN A 237 15.05 -22.23 -11.66
N LEU A 238 14.74 -23.26 -10.86
CA LEU A 238 15.24 -23.38 -9.50
C LEU A 238 16.72 -23.77 -9.58
N LEU A 239 17.61 -22.95 -9.02
CA LEU A 239 19.05 -23.18 -9.10
C LEU A 239 19.64 -23.70 -7.79
N THR A 240 19.18 -23.18 -6.65
CA THR A 240 19.62 -23.66 -5.35
C THR A 240 18.49 -23.65 -4.34
N THR A 241 18.56 -24.54 -3.35
CA THR A 241 17.77 -24.48 -2.12
C THR A 241 18.66 -24.27 -0.90
N SER A 242 18.07 -23.78 0.19
CA SER A 242 18.69 -23.70 1.51
C SER A 242 17.72 -24.27 2.56
N LYS A 243 18.22 -24.47 3.79
CA LYS A 243 17.42 -24.88 4.94
C LYS A 243 17.53 -23.86 6.07
N ASP A 244 16.40 -23.58 6.70
CA ASP A 244 16.37 -22.77 7.92
C ASP A 244 16.86 -23.59 9.14
N ARG A 245 16.96 -22.96 10.31
CA ARG A 245 17.41 -23.63 11.55
C ARG A 245 16.49 -24.79 12.00
N ASN A 246 15.25 -24.80 11.55
CA ASN A 246 14.24 -25.83 11.84
C ASN A 246 14.14 -26.91 10.75
N GLY A 247 14.97 -26.82 9.70
CA GLY A 247 14.99 -27.75 8.57
C GLY A 247 13.94 -27.47 7.48
N VAL A 248 13.25 -26.32 7.52
CA VAL A 248 12.35 -25.87 6.45
C VAL A 248 13.18 -25.58 5.20
N VAL A 249 12.88 -26.29 4.11
CA VAL A 249 13.55 -26.12 2.81
C VAL A 249 12.86 -25.02 2.03
N TYR A 250 13.64 -24.08 1.51
CA TYR A 250 13.17 -23.02 0.61
C TYR A 250 14.12 -22.83 -0.57
N VAL A 251 13.58 -22.30 -1.68
CA VAL A 251 14.36 -21.89 -2.84
C VAL A 251 15.24 -20.71 -2.45
N SER A 252 16.54 -20.83 -2.65
CA SER A 252 17.51 -19.79 -2.31
C SER A 252 18.07 -19.05 -3.51
N SER A 253 18.06 -19.65 -4.71
CA SER A 253 18.40 -18.97 -5.95
C SER A 253 17.54 -19.46 -7.11
N ALA A 254 17.09 -18.53 -7.95
CA ALA A 254 16.32 -18.84 -9.16
C ALA A 254 16.67 -17.87 -10.30
N GLU A 255 16.44 -18.28 -11.54
CA GLU A 255 16.52 -17.38 -12.71
C GLU A 255 15.38 -17.62 -13.69
N HIS A 256 14.98 -16.59 -14.40
CA HIS A 256 13.93 -16.71 -15.41
C HIS A 256 14.47 -17.45 -16.64
N LYS A 257 13.67 -18.35 -17.21
CA LYS A 257 14.07 -19.18 -18.35
C LYS A 257 14.25 -18.37 -19.63
N ARG A 258 13.41 -17.35 -19.83
CA ARG A 258 13.37 -16.52 -21.05
C ARG A 258 13.97 -15.12 -20.95
N TYR A 259 14.27 -14.64 -19.74
CA TYR A 259 14.70 -13.26 -19.54
C TYR A 259 15.95 -13.27 -18.65
N PRO A 260 16.85 -12.28 -18.77
CA PRO A 260 18.04 -12.15 -17.91
C PRO A 260 17.65 -11.68 -16.49
N PHE A 261 16.62 -12.31 -15.90
CA PHE A 261 16.16 -12.02 -14.56
C PHE A 261 16.72 -13.07 -13.61
N THR A 262 17.46 -12.63 -12.60
CA THR A 262 18.07 -13.50 -11.59
C THR A 262 17.57 -13.11 -10.20
N ALA A 263 17.55 -14.06 -9.28
CA ALA A 263 17.05 -13.80 -7.94
C ALA A 263 17.78 -14.65 -6.89
N THR A 264 18.17 -14.04 -5.78
CA THR A 264 18.73 -14.71 -4.59
C THR A 264 17.91 -14.36 -3.36
N GLN A 265 17.48 -15.36 -2.60
CA GLN A 265 16.83 -15.13 -1.30
C GLN A 265 17.84 -14.63 -0.24
N TRP A 266 19.10 -15.03 -0.40
CA TRP A 266 20.26 -14.59 0.38
C TRP A 266 20.88 -13.30 -0.18
N HIS A 267 21.77 -12.71 0.60
CA HIS A 267 22.34 -11.38 0.40
C HIS A 267 23.79 -11.42 -0.10
N PRO A 268 24.05 -11.39 -1.42
CA PRO A 268 25.40 -11.36 -1.96
C PRO A 268 26.11 -10.02 -1.71
N GLU A 269 25.39 -8.93 -1.45
CA GLU A 269 25.96 -7.60 -1.22
C GLU A 269 26.56 -7.45 0.19
N LYS A 270 26.10 -8.23 1.17
CA LYS A 270 26.50 -8.10 2.58
C LYS A 270 27.98 -8.50 2.84
N PRO A 271 28.48 -9.66 2.39
CA PRO A 271 29.84 -10.13 2.72
C PRO A 271 30.99 -9.13 2.50
N PRO A 272 31.04 -8.35 1.40
CA PRO A 272 32.10 -7.35 1.24
C PRO A 272 31.82 -5.98 1.90
N PHE A 273 30.58 -5.63 2.27
CA PHE A 273 30.21 -4.23 2.53
C PHE A 273 29.45 -3.94 3.83
N GLU A 274 28.95 -4.96 4.54
CA GLU A 274 28.09 -4.81 5.72
C GLU A 274 28.69 -5.56 6.92
N PHE A 275 28.98 -4.85 8.02
CA PHE A 275 29.76 -5.31 9.17
C PHE A 275 29.02 -5.16 10.51
N GLY A 276 27.80 -4.63 10.50
CA GLY A 276 26.96 -4.45 11.69
C GLY A 276 26.46 -5.77 12.31
N MET A 277 26.51 -6.88 11.58
CA MET A 277 26.10 -8.21 12.06
C MET A 277 27.27 -9.17 12.11
N THR A 278 27.42 -9.88 13.23
CA THR A 278 28.52 -10.84 13.44
C THR A 278 28.42 -12.10 12.60
N GLU A 279 27.22 -12.43 12.15
CA GLU A 279 26.89 -13.64 11.41
C GLU A 279 27.25 -13.54 9.92
N ILE A 280 27.56 -12.35 9.41
CA ILE A 280 27.90 -12.15 8.00
C ILE A 280 29.27 -12.82 7.71
N PRO A 281 29.35 -13.74 6.74
CA PRO A 281 30.61 -14.40 6.42
C PRO A 281 31.52 -13.46 5.61
N HIS A 282 32.61 -13.00 6.22
CA HIS A 282 33.61 -12.12 5.59
C HIS A 282 34.82 -12.88 5.01
N THR A 283 34.67 -14.17 4.68
CA THR A 283 35.76 -14.96 4.10
C THR A 283 36.05 -14.53 2.66
N LEU A 284 37.28 -14.77 2.19
CA LEU A 284 37.64 -14.52 0.79
C LEU A 284 36.68 -15.23 -0.18
N ASP A 285 36.25 -16.44 0.15
CA ASP A 285 35.32 -17.20 -0.67
C ASP A 285 33.94 -16.53 -0.76
N ALA A 286 33.40 -16.01 0.35
CA ALA A 286 32.14 -15.25 0.34
C ALA A 286 32.24 -13.97 -0.51
N ILE A 287 33.39 -13.28 -0.45
CA ILE A 287 33.66 -12.09 -1.27
C ILE A 287 33.78 -12.45 -2.75
N LEU A 288 34.45 -13.55 -3.09
CA LEU A 288 34.57 -14.02 -4.48
C LEU A 288 33.20 -14.40 -5.07
N VAL A 289 32.32 -15.02 -4.27
CA VAL A 289 30.94 -15.31 -4.67
C VAL A 289 30.17 -14.01 -4.95
N SER A 290 30.24 -13.04 -4.03
CA SER A 290 29.62 -11.72 -4.19
C SER A 290 30.05 -11.03 -5.49
N GLN A 291 31.37 -10.95 -5.71
CA GLN A 291 31.94 -10.31 -6.90
C GLN A 291 31.56 -11.05 -8.19
N HIS A 292 31.51 -12.38 -8.16
CA HIS A 292 31.10 -13.17 -9.32
C HIS A 292 29.68 -12.81 -9.76
N LEU A 293 28.73 -12.77 -8.83
CA LEU A 293 27.34 -12.44 -9.14
C LEU A 293 27.18 -10.99 -9.62
N ALA A 294 27.90 -10.03 -9.01
CA ALA A 294 27.93 -8.65 -9.49
C ALA A 294 28.41 -8.56 -10.94
N ASN A 295 29.51 -9.27 -11.26
CA ASN A 295 30.06 -9.30 -12.61
C ASN A 295 29.08 -9.90 -13.63
N GLN A 296 28.42 -11.01 -13.31
CA GLN A 296 27.42 -11.62 -14.20
C GLN A 296 26.24 -10.68 -14.46
N PHE A 297 25.73 -10.01 -13.42
CA PHE A 297 24.63 -9.07 -13.57
C PHE A 297 25.02 -7.86 -14.42
N VAL A 298 26.16 -7.22 -14.12
CA VAL A 298 26.62 -6.05 -14.86
C VAL A 298 27.01 -6.40 -16.30
N GLU A 299 27.58 -7.58 -16.55
CA GLU A 299 27.92 -8.02 -17.92
C GLU A 299 26.66 -8.15 -18.79
N ASN A 300 25.55 -8.66 -18.25
CA ASN A 300 24.29 -8.67 -18.97
C ASN A 300 23.72 -7.26 -19.16
N ALA A 301 23.91 -6.35 -18.19
CA ALA A 301 23.46 -4.96 -18.33
C ALA A 301 24.20 -4.21 -19.45
N ARG A 302 25.48 -4.55 -19.70
CA ARG A 302 26.24 -3.97 -20.83
C ARG A 302 25.61 -4.27 -22.19
N LYS A 303 24.76 -5.29 -22.31
CA LYS A 303 24.07 -5.69 -23.56
C LYS A 303 22.79 -4.88 -23.84
N SER A 304 22.39 -4.00 -22.91
CA SER A 304 21.23 -3.10 -23.06
C SER A 304 21.54 -1.89 -23.93
N SER A 305 20.59 -1.51 -24.79
CA SER A 305 20.67 -0.33 -25.65
C SER A 305 20.26 0.99 -24.96
N HIS A 306 19.65 0.91 -23.78
CA HIS A 306 19.11 2.05 -23.03
C HIS A 306 20.15 3.12 -22.64
N ARG A 307 19.81 4.40 -22.78
CA ARG A 307 20.70 5.53 -22.46
C ARG A 307 19.91 6.71 -21.91
N PRO A 308 20.52 7.54 -21.05
CA PRO A 308 19.99 8.87 -20.74
C PRO A 308 19.84 9.70 -22.03
N GLU A 309 18.85 10.59 -22.04
CA GLU A 309 18.55 11.51 -23.15
C GLU A 309 19.67 12.54 -23.34
N SER A 310 20.39 12.90 -22.27
CA SER A 310 21.55 13.79 -22.33
C SER A 310 22.60 13.49 -21.26
N PRO A 311 23.87 13.94 -21.45
CA PRO A 311 24.90 13.85 -20.42
C PRO A 311 24.54 14.57 -19.11
N GLU A 312 23.82 15.68 -19.18
CA GLU A 312 23.38 16.43 -18.00
C GLU A 312 22.36 15.65 -17.19
N GLN A 313 21.41 14.99 -17.87
CA GLN A 313 20.46 14.09 -17.23
C GLN A 313 21.16 12.88 -16.62
N GLU A 314 22.10 12.28 -17.36
CA GLU A 314 22.94 11.19 -16.84
C GLU A 314 23.56 11.58 -15.51
N LEU A 315 24.23 12.73 -15.44
CA LEU A 315 24.87 13.22 -14.22
C LEU A 315 23.87 13.51 -13.10
N ALA A 316 22.68 14.04 -13.42
CA ALA A 316 21.65 14.38 -12.44
C ALA A 316 21.02 13.14 -11.78
N ASP A 317 20.88 12.04 -12.53
CA ASP A 317 20.23 10.81 -12.06
C ASP A 317 21.14 9.95 -11.15
N MET A 318 22.46 10.20 -11.13
CA MET A 318 23.40 9.33 -10.43
C MET A 318 23.29 9.40 -8.90
N ILE A 319 23.59 8.27 -8.26
CA ILE A 319 23.71 8.18 -6.79
C ILE A 319 24.75 9.15 -6.21
N TYR A 320 25.72 9.61 -7.01
CA TYR A 320 26.78 10.53 -6.59
C TYR A 320 26.28 11.90 -6.15
N ASN A 321 25.06 12.28 -6.53
CA ASN A 321 24.42 13.49 -6.02
C ASN A 321 23.84 13.33 -4.60
N HIS A 322 23.90 12.12 -4.04
CA HIS A 322 23.35 11.80 -2.74
C HIS A 322 24.44 11.44 -1.74
N LYS A 323 24.28 11.90 -0.50
CA LYS A 323 25.23 11.60 0.58
C LYS A 323 24.77 10.35 1.33
N ALA A 324 25.65 9.36 1.42
CA ALA A 324 25.43 8.20 2.30
C ALA A 324 25.59 8.60 3.78
N TRP A 325 24.77 8.00 4.62
CA TRP A 325 24.77 8.15 6.07
C TRP A 325 25.37 6.93 6.73
N PHE A 326 26.12 7.12 7.82
CA PHE A 326 26.69 6.02 8.59
C PHE A 326 25.67 5.53 9.63
N THR A 327 24.69 4.77 9.15
CA THR A 327 23.52 4.35 9.92
C THR A 327 23.85 3.45 11.11
N LEU A 328 24.89 2.61 11.01
CA LEU A 328 25.31 1.76 12.12
C LEU A 328 25.74 2.55 13.36
N LYS A 329 26.42 3.70 13.16
CA LYS A 329 26.91 4.53 14.26
C LYS A 329 25.83 5.44 14.83
N ASP A 330 25.04 6.04 13.95
CA ASP A 330 24.21 7.20 14.31
C ASP A 330 22.80 6.79 14.81
N SER A 331 22.52 5.49 14.99
CA SER A 331 21.24 4.93 15.47
C SER A 331 20.00 5.54 14.80
N VAL A 332 20.12 5.78 13.49
CA VAL A 332 19.13 6.53 12.70
C VAL A 332 17.93 5.65 12.31
N MET A 333 18.09 4.33 12.40
CA MET A 333 17.04 3.34 12.19
C MET A 333 16.63 2.74 13.55
N ASP A 334 15.47 2.08 13.61
CA ASP A 334 14.98 1.40 14.82
C ASP A 334 16.06 0.51 15.47
N PRO A 335 16.28 0.55 16.80
CA PRO A 335 17.29 -0.29 17.48
C PRO A 335 17.09 -1.80 17.30
N SER A 336 15.90 -2.26 16.92
CA SER A 336 15.58 -3.66 16.60
C SER A 336 15.79 -4.01 15.12
N TYR A 337 16.17 -3.04 14.29
CA TYR A 337 16.40 -3.19 12.86
C TYR A 337 17.86 -3.54 12.57
N ASP A 338 18.07 -4.71 11.97
CA ASP A 338 19.33 -5.24 11.42
C ASP A 338 19.74 -4.55 10.10
N GLY A 339 19.60 -3.23 10.11
CA GLY A 339 19.75 -2.37 8.95
C GLY A 339 21.15 -2.34 8.35
N PRO A 340 21.28 -1.77 7.14
CA PRO A 340 22.58 -1.57 6.52
C PRO A 340 23.47 -0.61 7.31
N ASP A 341 24.78 -0.83 7.24
CA ASP A 341 25.82 -0.04 7.85
C ASP A 341 25.80 1.40 7.36
N MET A 342 25.57 1.54 6.06
CA MET A 342 25.46 2.82 5.39
C MET A 342 24.22 2.88 4.50
N THR A 343 23.56 4.03 4.50
CA THR A 343 22.29 4.22 3.79
C THR A 343 22.24 5.53 3.03
N TYR A 344 21.75 5.49 1.80
CA TYR A 344 21.29 6.69 1.09
C TYR A 344 19.82 6.89 1.39
N PHE A 345 19.48 8.01 2.01
CA PHE A 345 18.10 8.43 2.24
C PHE A 345 17.70 9.44 1.18
N PHE A 346 16.44 9.44 0.77
CA PHE A 346 15.91 10.33 -0.26
C PHE A 346 14.74 11.14 0.25
N ASP A 347 14.58 12.34 -0.31
CA ASP A 347 13.56 13.33 0.03
C ASP A 347 13.57 13.66 1.52
N ARG A 348 14.79 13.86 2.06
CA ARG A 348 14.93 14.31 3.42
C ARG A 348 14.56 15.79 3.53
N PRO A 349 14.10 16.26 4.70
CA PRO A 349 13.81 17.69 4.93
C PRO A 349 15.02 18.62 4.72
N ASP A 350 16.24 18.08 4.76
CA ASP A 350 17.53 18.77 4.62
C ASP A 350 18.23 18.55 3.26
N ASP A 351 17.64 17.77 2.33
CA ASP A 351 18.20 17.54 0.99
C ASP A 351 17.88 18.73 0.05
N GLU A 352 18.55 19.86 0.25
CA GLU A 352 18.81 20.77 -0.87
C GLU A 352 19.96 20.17 -1.68
N ALA A 353 19.67 19.74 -2.92
CA ALA A 353 20.68 19.32 -3.88
C ALA A 353 21.81 20.37 -3.93
N PRO A 354 23.09 19.97 -4.11
CA PRO A 354 24.17 20.94 -4.24
C PRO A 354 23.86 21.86 -5.42
N ALA A 355 23.65 23.14 -5.13
CA ALA A 355 23.48 24.16 -6.15
C ALA A 355 24.67 24.08 -7.12
N ASN A 356 24.42 23.63 -8.34
CA ASN A 356 25.35 23.82 -9.45
C ASN A 356 25.48 25.33 -9.68
N ARG A 357 26.43 25.95 -8.97
CA ARG A 357 26.76 27.37 -9.07
C ARG A 357 27.52 27.61 -10.37
N LEU A 358 26.79 27.90 -11.44
CA LEU A 358 27.22 28.98 -12.33
C LEU A 358 26.74 30.29 -11.71
N GLN A 359 27.71 31.07 -11.23
CA GLN A 359 27.52 32.30 -10.49
C GLN A 359 26.80 33.37 -11.33
N SER A 360 25.82 34.03 -10.71
CA SER A 360 25.71 35.49 -10.79
C SER A 360 25.05 36.07 -9.52
N GLY A 361 25.91 36.55 -8.61
CA GLY A 361 25.71 37.81 -7.90
C GLY A 361 24.70 37.90 -6.73
N GLN A 362 25.28 38.00 -5.52
CA GLN A 362 24.85 38.83 -4.37
C GLN A 362 23.53 38.44 -3.68
N GLY A 363 23.44 38.20 -2.37
CA GLY A 363 24.36 38.27 -1.25
C GLY A 363 23.58 38.05 0.06
N ALA A 364 24.33 37.68 1.10
CA ALA A 364 24.05 37.81 2.53
C ALA A 364 23.02 36.88 3.24
N ASP A 365 23.61 36.02 4.08
CA ASP A 365 23.29 35.74 5.50
C ASP A 365 22.10 34.83 5.82
N ALA A 366 22.37 33.54 6.12
CA ALA A 366 22.66 33.01 7.46
C ALA A 366 21.39 32.92 8.34
N ALA A 367 20.71 31.77 8.31
CA ALA A 367 20.89 30.65 9.24
C ALA A 367 20.25 30.85 10.62
N GLY A 368 19.25 30.01 10.94
CA GLY A 368 18.62 30.03 12.27
C GLY A 368 17.50 29.03 12.53
N ARG A 369 17.80 27.72 12.38
CA ARG A 369 17.24 26.55 13.10
C ARG A 369 15.71 26.36 13.18
N ARG A 370 15.24 25.25 12.59
CA ARG A 370 13.92 24.64 12.88
C ARG A 370 14.12 23.22 13.41
N SER A 371 13.64 22.99 14.64
CA SER A 371 13.34 21.67 15.21
C SER A 371 11.95 21.25 14.72
N ALA A 372 11.82 20.12 14.03
CA ALA A 372 11.49 18.81 14.61
C ALA A 372 10.10 18.79 15.27
N ALA A 373 9.15 18.09 14.63
CA ALA A 373 8.05 17.29 15.22
C ALA A 373 6.72 17.33 14.43
N SER A 374 6.49 18.29 13.52
CA SER A 374 5.11 18.62 13.08
C SER A 374 4.64 18.04 11.73
N LYS A 375 5.50 17.44 10.90
CA LYS A 375 5.15 17.08 9.50
C LYS A 375 4.67 15.64 9.25
N SER A 376 4.59 14.76 10.28
CA SER A 376 4.49 13.30 10.07
C SER A 376 3.10 12.72 9.78
N PHE A 377 1.99 13.44 9.97
CA PHE A 377 0.66 12.87 9.72
C PHE A 377 -0.09 13.59 8.59
N ALA A 378 0.63 14.43 7.87
CA ALA A 378 0.12 15.15 6.73
C ALA A 378 0.43 14.27 5.50
N GLY A 379 1.48 14.53 4.72
CA GLY A 379 1.62 14.18 3.29
C GLY A 379 1.28 12.81 2.68
N GLN A 380 0.89 11.77 3.43
CA GLN A 380 0.76 10.39 2.95
C GLN A 380 -0.47 10.04 2.13
N LEU A 381 -1.15 11.08 1.77
CA LEU A 381 -2.52 10.99 1.47
C LEU A 381 -2.81 12.36 0.82
N ALA A 382 -3.29 12.49 -0.41
CA ALA A 382 -3.89 13.70 -1.02
C ALA A 382 -4.07 13.47 -2.51
N THR A 383 -3.61 12.32 -3.02
CA THR A 383 -3.58 12.05 -4.46
C THR A 383 -4.25 10.71 -4.80
N ALA A 384 -5.10 10.20 -3.91
CA ALA A 384 -5.95 9.03 -4.19
C ALA A 384 -7.35 9.40 -4.72
N GLY A 385 -7.71 10.70 -4.80
CA GLY A 385 -9.11 11.12 -4.94
C GLY A 385 -9.47 12.01 -6.13
N ALA A 386 -8.93 11.82 -7.34
CA ALA A 386 -9.48 12.52 -8.52
C ALA A 386 -9.79 11.58 -9.69
N GLN A 387 -11.06 11.16 -9.70
CA GLN A 387 -11.91 10.90 -10.87
C GLN A 387 -11.77 9.58 -11.66
N GLN A 388 -12.70 8.68 -11.33
CA GLN A 388 -13.19 7.57 -12.15
C GLN A 388 -14.00 8.03 -13.38
N SER A 389 -13.49 7.66 -14.56
CA SER A 389 -14.14 6.97 -15.70
C SER A 389 -15.47 7.45 -16.31
N LYS A 390 -15.62 7.27 -17.65
CA LYS A 390 -16.80 6.60 -18.23
C LYS A 390 -16.47 5.81 -19.49
N GLY A 391 -16.57 4.48 -19.35
CA GLY A 391 -16.40 3.47 -20.39
C GLY A 391 -15.39 2.42 -19.91
N GLU A 392 -15.85 1.31 -19.35
CA GLU A 392 -15.05 0.14 -18.89
C GLU A 392 -14.43 0.13 -17.48
N ALA A 393 -14.85 0.98 -16.54
CA ALA A 393 -14.27 1.04 -15.19
C ALA A 393 -14.88 0.11 -14.12
N ALA A 394 -15.45 -1.02 -14.51
CA ALA A 394 -16.14 -1.92 -13.57
C ALA A 394 -15.28 -3.10 -13.06
N VAL A 395 -13.97 -3.16 -13.38
CA VAL A 395 -13.18 -4.38 -13.10
C VAL A 395 -11.92 -4.15 -12.23
N HIS A 396 -11.56 -2.92 -11.86
CA HIS A 396 -10.37 -2.67 -11.04
C HIS A 396 -10.61 -1.67 -9.89
N LEU A 397 -11.10 -2.14 -8.73
CA LEU A 397 -10.68 -1.70 -7.38
C LEU A 397 -11.50 -2.42 -6.29
N ALA A 398 -10.87 -3.27 -5.47
CA ALA A 398 -11.41 -3.67 -4.17
C ALA A 398 -10.29 -4.14 -3.23
N TYR A 399 -9.40 -3.21 -2.87
CA TYR A 399 -8.62 -3.28 -1.64
C TYR A 399 -9.52 -2.90 -0.45
N ALA A 400 -9.16 -3.33 0.77
CA ALA A 400 -10.07 -3.29 1.93
C ALA A 400 -10.63 -1.87 2.21
N THR A 401 -11.96 -1.78 2.36
CA THR A 401 -12.75 -0.53 2.53
C THR A 401 -12.23 0.40 3.64
N GLU A 402 -11.66 -0.14 4.71
CA GLU A 402 -11.14 0.64 5.83
C GLU A 402 -9.78 1.27 5.56
N LEU A 403 -8.90 0.57 4.82
CA LEU A 403 -7.59 1.11 4.44
C LEU A 403 -7.76 2.27 3.45
N ALA A 404 -8.66 2.14 2.48
CA ALA A 404 -8.97 3.24 1.55
C ALA A 404 -9.49 4.48 2.29
N ARG A 405 -10.35 4.30 3.30
CA ARG A 405 -10.85 5.41 4.12
C ARG A 405 -9.76 6.05 4.98
N TYR A 406 -8.90 5.22 5.57
CA TYR A 406 -7.75 5.72 6.32
C TYR A 406 -6.81 6.51 5.41
N VAL A 407 -6.57 5.98 4.19
CA VAL A 407 -5.80 6.53 3.05
C VAL A 407 -6.56 7.61 2.25
N GLU A 408 -7.72 8.07 2.69
CA GLU A 408 -8.27 9.37 2.28
C GLU A 408 -8.34 10.37 3.45
N GLN A 409 -8.36 9.91 4.69
CA GLN A 409 -8.56 10.78 5.84
C GLN A 409 -7.35 11.66 6.18
N VAL A 410 -6.18 11.05 6.33
CA VAL A 410 -4.89 11.77 6.38
C VAL A 410 -4.77 12.75 5.15
N ASP A 411 -5.50 12.61 4.01
CA ASP A 411 -5.29 13.35 2.73
C ASP A 411 -5.67 14.78 2.96
N PHE A 412 -6.86 14.84 3.52
CA PHE A 412 -7.49 16.05 3.90
C PHE A 412 -6.79 16.66 5.11
N SER A 413 -6.29 15.85 6.06
CA SER A 413 -5.48 16.37 7.18
C SER A 413 -4.20 17.07 6.69
N VAL A 414 -3.50 16.52 5.68
CA VAL A 414 -2.34 17.19 5.05
C VAL A 414 -2.72 18.54 4.49
N SER A 415 -3.82 18.52 3.75
CA SER A 415 -4.22 19.62 2.91
C SER A 415 -4.70 20.76 3.79
N LEU A 416 -5.38 20.43 4.90
CA LEU A 416 -5.67 21.35 6.00
C LEU A 416 -4.41 21.96 6.61
N HIS A 417 -3.39 21.15 6.92
CA HIS A 417 -2.14 21.68 7.48
C HIS A 417 -1.44 22.63 6.51
N ARG A 418 -1.38 22.33 5.21
CA ARG A 418 -0.77 23.21 4.19
C ARG A 418 -1.50 24.56 4.04
N ILE A 419 -2.81 24.60 4.30
CA ILE A 419 -3.59 25.84 4.23
C ILE A 419 -3.25 26.76 5.41
N PHE A 420 -3.17 26.20 6.62
CA PHE A 420 -3.05 27.00 7.83
C PHE A 420 -1.63 27.11 8.39
N LEU A 421 -0.74 26.18 8.04
CA LEU A 421 0.62 26.11 8.56
C LEU A 421 1.64 26.38 7.46
N ASP A 422 2.72 27.06 7.83
CA ASP A 422 3.91 27.14 7.01
C ASP A 422 4.77 25.87 7.18
N ASP A 423 5.93 25.85 6.52
CA ASP A 423 6.85 24.73 6.53
C ASP A 423 7.49 24.45 7.90
N GLU A 424 7.20 25.28 8.90
CA GLU A 424 7.64 25.19 10.29
C GLU A 424 6.56 24.64 11.21
N GLY A 425 5.36 24.42 10.67
CA GLY A 425 4.18 24.16 11.48
C GLY A 425 3.69 25.38 12.25
N GLN A 426 4.13 26.59 11.90
CA GLN A 426 3.62 27.83 12.48
C GLN A 426 2.42 28.36 11.68
N PRO A 427 1.48 29.08 12.30
CA PRO A 427 0.31 29.59 11.59
C PRO A 427 0.68 30.60 10.49
N ARG A 428 0.24 30.34 9.25
CA ARG A 428 0.35 31.30 8.14
C ARG A 428 -0.41 32.58 8.48
N GLN A 429 0.19 33.73 8.16
CA GLN A 429 -0.33 35.02 8.66
C GLN A 429 -1.70 35.41 8.06
N LYS A 430 -1.99 35.11 6.77
CA LYS A 430 -3.28 35.43 6.13
C LYS A 430 -3.61 34.47 4.96
N PRO A 431 -4.36 33.38 5.17
CA PRO A 431 -4.90 32.58 4.07
C PRO A 431 -5.94 33.38 3.28
N THR A 432 -5.96 33.16 1.96
CA THR A 432 -6.92 33.76 1.02
C THR A 432 -8.35 33.25 1.25
N ALA A 433 -9.36 33.95 0.72
CA ALA A 433 -10.76 33.53 0.83
C ALA A 433 -10.99 32.12 0.25
N LEU A 434 -10.36 31.82 -0.88
CA LEU A 434 -10.44 30.51 -1.53
C LEU A 434 -9.76 29.41 -0.69
N GLU A 435 -8.60 29.69 -0.11
CA GLU A 435 -7.92 28.75 0.81
C GLU A 435 -8.77 28.47 2.06
N LYS A 436 -9.48 29.47 2.59
CA LYS A 436 -10.40 29.28 3.73
C LYS A 436 -11.58 28.37 3.36
N GLU A 437 -12.16 28.53 2.18
CA GLU A 437 -13.27 27.70 1.70
C GLU A 437 -12.83 26.26 1.39
N GLN A 438 -11.65 26.11 0.77
CA GLN A 438 -10.99 24.81 0.56
C GLN A 438 -10.75 24.08 1.88
N ALA A 439 -10.31 24.78 2.93
CA ALA A 439 -10.16 24.19 4.26
C ALA A 439 -11.49 23.67 4.83
N PHE A 440 -12.59 24.42 4.70
CA PHE A 440 -13.89 23.95 5.18
C PHE A 440 -14.41 22.73 4.42
N ALA A 441 -14.19 22.68 3.10
CA ALA A 441 -14.54 21.53 2.28
C ALA A 441 -13.77 20.26 2.70
N LEU A 442 -12.45 20.38 2.90
CA LEU A 442 -11.60 19.30 3.39
C LEU A 442 -12.05 18.79 4.77
N LEU A 443 -12.38 19.70 5.69
CA LEU A 443 -12.84 19.35 7.03
C LEU A 443 -14.18 18.59 7.02
N ILE A 444 -15.12 18.99 6.15
CA ILE A 444 -16.41 18.30 5.97
C ILE A 444 -16.19 16.87 5.48
N GLN A 445 -15.29 16.66 4.51
CA GLN A 445 -14.98 15.34 3.95
C GLN A 445 -14.31 14.41 4.96
N VAL A 446 -13.45 14.95 5.83
CA VAL A 446 -12.87 14.22 6.97
C VAL A 446 -13.95 13.79 7.95
N ALA A 447 -14.87 14.70 8.29
CA ALA A 447 -15.93 14.43 9.25
C ALA A 447 -16.89 13.32 8.78
N LEU A 448 -17.25 13.32 7.50
CA LEU A 448 -18.10 12.28 6.91
C LEU A 448 -17.51 10.87 7.07
N ARG A 449 -16.18 10.74 6.99
CA ARG A 449 -15.47 9.46 7.14
C ARG A 449 -15.35 9.03 8.59
N ILE A 450 -14.91 9.93 9.47
CA ILE A 450 -14.69 9.60 10.89
C ILE A 450 -16.00 9.33 11.61
N LEU A 451 -17.02 10.16 11.39
CA LEU A 451 -18.30 10.01 12.09
C LEU A 451 -19.05 8.74 11.68
N ALA A 452 -18.72 8.17 10.52
CA ALA A 452 -19.26 6.91 10.02
C ALA A 452 -18.35 5.68 10.26
N ALA A 453 -17.19 5.85 10.91
CA ALA A 453 -16.23 4.78 11.17
C ALA A 453 -16.23 4.32 12.65
N PRO A 454 -15.92 3.03 12.91
CA PRO A 454 -15.87 2.52 14.28
C PRO A 454 -14.68 3.06 15.09
N ILE A 455 -13.52 3.27 14.45
CA ILE A 455 -12.31 3.90 15.02
C ILE A 455 -11.47 4.45 13.85
N LEU A 456 -11.33 5.78 13.75
CA LEU A 456 -10.31 6.46 12.94
C LEU A 456 -9.85 7.72 13.68
N ALA A 457 -8.55 7.96 13.75
CA ALA A 457 -7.96 9.07 14.49
C ALA A 457 -7.88 10.33 13.62
N PHE A 458 -8.56 11.41 14.02
CA PHE A 458 -8.33 12.73 13.47
C PHE A 458 -7.11 13.35 14.14
N ASP A 459 -5.99 13.40 13.43
CA ASP A 459 -4.78 14.04 13.92
C ASP A 459 -4.62 15.42 13.25
N MET A 460 -4.72 16.48 14.05
CA MET A 460 -4.54 17.84 13.62
C MET A 460 -3.69 18.62 14.62
N ALA A 461 -2.59 19.21 14.15
CA ALA A 461 -1.69 19.99 14.99
C ALA A 461 -2.42 21.16 15.68
N ASP A 462 -2.09 21.42 16.95
CA ASP A 462 -2.71 22.48 17.77
C ASP A 462 -2.65 23.86 17.12
N ALA A 463 -1.55 24.17 16.41
CA ALA A 463 -1.39 25.42 15.67
C ALA A 463 -2.41 25.55 14.53
N CYS A 464 -2.69 24.45 13.81
CA CYS A 464 -3.68 24.39 12.74
C CYS A 464 -5.09 24.49 13.32
N LEU A 465 -5.36 23.76 14.41
CA LEU A 465 -6.61 23.84 15.16
C LEU A 465 -6.91 25.27 15.63
N ALA A 466 -5.92 25.96 16.19
CA ALA A 466 -6.05 27.34 16.64
C ALA A 466 -6.29 28.31 15.47
N ALA A 467 -5.61 28.11 14.34
CA ALA A 467 -5.80 28.93 13.13
C ALA A 467 -7.19 28.74 12.51
N LEU A 468 -7.68 27.50 12.46
CA LEU A 468 -9.02 27.16 11.99
C LEU A 468 -10.09 27.78 12.90
N HIS A 469 -9.95 27.67 14.23
CA HIS A 469 -10.84 28.32 15.19
C HIS A 469 -10.88 29.85 15.05
N ARG A 470 -9.72 30.50 14.85
CA ARG A 470 -9.66 31.95 14.57
C ARG A 470 -10.40 32.30 13.29
N THR A 471 -10.18 31.54 12.22
CA THR A 471 -10.82 31.75 10.91
C THR A 471 -12.34 31.61 11.01
N ILE A 472 -12.83 30.57 11.69
CA ILE A 472 -14.25 30.40 11.98
C ILE A 472 -14.77 31.61 12.75
N SER A 473 -14.08 32.00 13.83
CA SER A 473 -14.49 33.12 14.69
C SER A 473 -14.46 34.49 13.97
N GLU A 474 -13.60 34.68 12.97
CA GLU A 474 -13.58 35.87 12.12
C GLU A 474 -14.78 35.90 11.18
N LEU A 475 -15.13 34.77 10.57
CA LEU A 475 -16.24 34.66 9.62
C LEU A 475 -17.61 34.64 10.30
N THR A 476 -17.69 34.14 11.54
CA THR A 476 -18.93 34.11 12.32
C THR A 476 -19.10 35.34 13.22
N ARG A 477 -18.11 36.24 13.27
CA ARG A 477 -18.19 37.46 14.10
C ARG A 477 -19.24 38.41 13.51
N PRO A 478 -20.21 38.90 14.32
CA PRO A 478 -21.11 39.95 13.88
C PRO A 478 -20.35 41.28 13.93
N ALA A 479 -19.97 41.84 12.77
CA ALA A 479 -19.39 43.17 12.69
C ALA A 479 -20.12 44.02 11.64
N GLU A 480 -20.32 45.29 11.99
CA GLU A 480 -21.06 46.33 11.27
C GLU A 480 -20.75 46.35 9.76
N GLY A 481 -21.68 45.81 8.97
CA GLY A 481 -21.81 46.14 7.55
C GLY A 481 -21.42 45.05 6.56
N HIS A 482 -20.37 44.25 6.76
CA HIS A 482 -20.00 43.21 5.78
C HIS A 482 -19.31 42.03 6.48
N ALA A 483 -19.95 40.86 6.48
CA ALA A 483 -19.24 39.62 6.78
C ALA A 483 -18.06 39.48 5.81
N ALA A 484 -16.88 39.12 6.31
CA ALA A 484 -15.69 38.92 5.50
C ALA A 484 -15.78 37.61 4.70
N GLY A 485 -16.82 37.46 3.88
CA GLY A 485 -17.19 36.24 3.16
C GLY A 485 -18.71 36.21 2.94
N GLY A 486 -19.15 35.80 1.75
CA GLY A 486 -20.58 35.75 1.41
C GLY A 486 -21.39 34.78 2.28
N PRO A 487 -22.72 34.72 2.12
CA PRO A 487 -23.61 33.82 2.88
C PRO A 487 -23.18 32.35 2.90
N GLN A 488 -22.56 31.88 1.82
CA GLN A 488 -22.03 30.53 1.65
C GLN A 488 -20.83 30.26 2.57
N ALA A 489 -19.88 31.20 2.65
CA ALA A 489 -18.71 31.10 3.53
C ALA A 489 -19.12 31.11 5.01
N LEU A 490 -20.15 31.88 5.37
CA LEU A 490 -20.70 31.88 6.72
C LEU A 490 -21.32 30.52 7.10
N LEU A 491 -22.04 29.88 6.17
CA LEU A 491 -22.61 28.55 6.40
C LEU A 491 -21.52 27.48 6.58
N LEU A 492 -20.50 27.49 5.71
CA LEU A 492 -19.34 26.59 5.83
C LEU A 492 -18.62 26.76 7.17
N ALA A 493 -18.42 28.00 7.62
CA ALA A 493 -17.78 28.28 8.90
C ALA A 493 -18.60 27.71 10.09
N ARG A 494 -19.94 27.83 10.06
CA ARG A 494 -20.83 27.29 11.11
C ARG A 494 -20.83 25.76 11.15
N LEU A 495 -20.91 25.12 9.99
CA LEU A 495 -20.83 23.65 9.89
C LEU A 495 -19.46 23.15 10.36
N SER A 496 -18.38 23.81 9.93
CA SER A 496 -17.01 23.49 10.32
C SER A 496 -16.78 23.63 11.82
N SER A 497 -17.37 24.64 12.46
CA SER A 497 -17.34 24.78 13.92
C SER A 497 -17.99 23.57 14.61
N THR A 498 -19.12 23.11 14.08
CA THR A 498 -19.88 21.97 14.63
C THR A 498 -19.09 20.67 14.49
N VAL A 499 -18.46 20.47 13.32
CA VAL A 499 -17.56 19.35 13.05
C VAL A 499 -16.39 19.33 14.03
N LEU A 500 -15.75 20.49 14.21
CA LEU A 500 -14.56 20.58 15.04
C LEU A 500 -14.85 20.18 16.48
N HIS A 501 -16.00 20.61 17.02
CA HIS A 501 -16.49 20.18 18.33
C HIS A 501 -16.77 18.67 18.41
N ALA A 502 -17.28 18.07 17.34
CA ALA A 502 -17.56 16.63 17.33
C ALA A 502 -16.27 15.78 17.25
N LEU A 503 -15.25 16.26 16.54
CA LEU A 503 -14.01 15.52 16.29
C LEU A 503 -12.93 15.71 17.36
N SER A 504 -12.79 16.90 17.95
CA SER A 504 -11.65 17.24 18.81
C SER A 504 -11.61 16.52 20.15
N GLY A 505 -12.69 15.82 20.55
CA GLY A 505 -12.76 15.04 21.80
C GLY A 505 -12.65 15.85 23.11
N SER A 506 -12.22 17.12 23.04
CA SER A 506 -11.98 18.05 24.16
C SER A 506 -13.23 18.46 24.93
N GLY A 507 -14.39 17.90 24.61
CA GLY A 507 -15.58 18.02 25.42
C GLY A 507 -16.51 16.84 25.24
N SER A 508 -16.35 15.81 26.08
CA SER A 508 -17.47 14.99 26.55
C SER A 508 -18.49 15.80 27.39
N CYS A 509 -18.54 17.12 27.20
CA CYS A 509 -19.39 18.04 27.95
C CYS A 509 -20.76 18.09 27.30
N SER A 510 -21.80 17.75 28.05
CA SER A 510 -23.19 17.75 27.60
C SER A 510 -23.61 19.09 26.95
N HIS A 511 -23.02 20.22 27.38
CA HIS A 511 -23.29 21.53 26.80
C HIS A 511 -22.95 21.62 25.29
N HIS A 512 -21.82 21.06 24.86
CA HIS A 512 -21.38 21.11 23.46
C HIS A 512 -22.23 20.22 22.56
N LEU A 513 -22.55 19.01 23.01
CA LEU A 513 -23.44 18.10 22.27
C LEU A 513 -24.83 18.72 22.08
N ASN A 514 -25.33 19.44 23.09
CA ASN A 514 -26.58 20.19 22.97
C ASN A 514 -26.47 21.37 22.00
N ALA A 515 -25.32 22.02 21.89
CA ALA A 515 -25.09 23.08 20.91
C ALA A 515 -25.12 22.53 19.46
N VAL A 516 -24.50 21.36 19.24
CA VAL A 516 -24.56 20.64 17.95
C VAL A 516 -26.01 20.34 17.58
N LEU A 517 -26.77 19.70 18.48
CA LEU A 517 -28.17 19.34 18.24
C LEU A 517 -29.04 20.56 17.92
N ARG A 518 -28.92 21.65 18.68
CA ARG A 518 -29.67 22.90 18.42
C ARG A 518 -29.29 23.54 17.08
N CYS A 519 -28.01 23.48 16.69
CA CYS A 519 -27.55 24.04 15.43
C CYS A 519 -28.18 23.28 14.25
N ILE A 520 -28.15 21.96 14.25
CA ILE A 520 -28.78 21.16 13.19
C ILE A 520 -30.30 21.37 13.20
N GLU A 521 -30.94 21.31 14.36
CA GLU A 521 -32.37 21.53 14.50
C GLU A 521 -32.80 22.91 13.95
N SER A 522 -32.01 23.96 14.18
CA SER A 522 -32.29 25.29 13.63
C SER A 522 -32.29 25.31 12.10
N MET A 523 -31.50 24.45 11.45
CA MET A 523 -31.43 24.33 9.99
C MET A 523 -32.55 23.46 9.41
N THR A 524 -33.20 22.60 10.21
CA THR A 524 -34.11 21.56 9.71
C THR A 524 -35.49 21.51 10.40
N SER A 525 -35.78 22.45 11.29
CA SER A 525 -36.95 22.42 12.20
C SER A 525 -38.32 22.55 11.53
N THR A 526 -38.45 23.23 10.38
CA THR A 526 -39.72 23.41 9.67
C THR A 526 -39.60 23.02 8.19
N PRO A 527 -40.70 22.68 7.49
CA PRO A 527 -40.66 22.40 6.06
C PRO A 527 -40.07 23.56 5.25
N GLN A 528 -40.35 24.80 5.63
CA GLN A 528 -39.82 25.99 4.98
C GLN A 528 -38.31 26.16 5.23
N THR A 529 -37.84 25.97 6.46
CA THR A 529 -36.40 26.04 6.76
C THR A 529 -35.65 24.87 6.15
N ALA A 530 -36.21 23.67 6.13
CA ALA A 530 -35.64 22.52 5.44
C ALA A 530 -35.52 22.73 3.92
N ALA A 531 -36.55 23.29 3.27
CA ALA A 531 -36.51 23.63 1.85
C ALA A 531 -35.46 24.71 1.55
N LEU A 532 -35.38 25.75 2.40
CA LEU A 532 -34.36 26.79 2.28
C LEU A 532 -32.95 26.22 2.50
N THR A 533 -32.77 25.34 3.47
CA THR A 533 -31.50 24.66 3.74
C THR A 533 -31.08 23.80 2.55
N GLN A 534 -32.00 23.07 1.92
CA GLN A 534 -31.72 22.29 0.70
C GLN A 534 -31.32 23.18 -0.49
N LEU A 535 -32.02 24.31 -0.70
CA LEU A 535 -31.62 25.30 -1.70
C LEU A 535 -30.25 25.90 -1.40
N THR A 536 -29.95 26.12 -0.11
CA THR A 536 -28.66 26.66 0.33
C THR A 536 -27.53 25.64 0.14
N PHE A 537 -27.79 24.36 0.39
CA PHE A 537 -26.86 23.27 0.11
C PHE A 537 -26.58 23.14 -1.39
N ALA A 538 -27.61 23.21 -2.23
CA ALA A 538 -27.42 23.20 -3.69
C ALA A 538 -26.62 24.42 -4.18
N ALA A 539 -26.86 25.61 -3.62
CA ALA A 539 -26.08 26.80 -3.93
C ALA A 539 -24.62 26.66 -3.47
N LEU A 540 -24.39 26.02 -2.32
CA LEU A 540 -23.06 25.76 -1.77
C LEU A 540 -22.31 24.69 -2.58
N GLU A 541 -23.00 23.67 -3.08
CA GLU A 541 -22.45 22.68 -4.01
C GLU A 541 -21.93 23.36 -5.27
N HIS A 542 -22.73 24.24 -5.89
CA HIS A 542 -22.28 25.00 -7.06
C HIS A 542 -21.06 25.90 -6.74
N HIS A 543 -21.04 26.51 -5.55
CA HIS A 543 -19.91 27.34 -5.10
C HIS A 543 -18.62 26.54 -4.87
N THR A 544 -18.74 25.32 -4.35
CA THR A 544 -17.60 24.46 -3.98
C THR A 544 -17.23 23.45 -5.06
N ALA A 545 -17.95 23.39 -6.19
CA ALA A 545 -17.70 22.45 -7.28
C ALA A 545 -16.30 22.58 -7.90
N SER A 546 -15.64 23.74 -7.77
CA SER A 546 -14.27 23.97 -8.24
C SER A 546 -13.18 23.61 -7.21
N LEU A 547 -13.57 23.23 -5.99
CA LEU A 547 -12.65 22.82 -4.93
C LEU A 547 -12.35 21.32 -5.05
N ASP A 548 -11.15 20.90 -4.65
CA ASP A 548 -10.76 19.48 -4.63
C ASP A 548 -10.40 19.05 -3.19
N PRO A 549 -11.22 18.22 -2.51
CA PRO A 549 -12.48 17.64 -2.98
C PRO A 549 -13.66 18.63 -2.88
N GLY A 550 -14.63 18.49 -3.77
CA GLY A 550 -15.89 19.23 -3.71
C GLY A 550 -16.83 18.74 -2.59
N VAL A 551 -17.89 19.50 -2.31
CA VAL A 551 -18.93 19.14 -1.32
C VAL A 551 -20.30 19.17 -1.97
N THR A 552 -21.00 18.04 -1.99
CA THR A 552 -22.34 17.95 -2.57
C THR A 552 -23.44 18.29 -1.56
N ALA A 553 -24.65 18.60 -2.04
CA ALA A 553 -25.81 18.76 -1.15
C ALA A 553 -26.13 17.47 -0.38
N ILE A 554 -25.88 16.30 -0.98
CA ILE A 554 -26.03 14.99 -0.33
C ILE A 554 -25.00 14.83 0.80
N ASP A 555 -23.75 15.23 0.57
CA ASP A 555 -22.70 15.19 1.59
C ASP A 555 -23.05 16.04 2.81
N LEU A 556 -23.55 17.25 2.59
CA LEU A 556 -23.98 18.14 3.68
C LEU A 556 -25.16 17.55 4.46
N GLN A 557 -26.12 16.96 3.77
CA GLN A 557 -27.24 16.29 4.41
C GLN A 557 -26.81 15.07 5.22
N ARG A 558 -25.89 14.26 4.68
CA ARG A 558 -25.28 13.12 5.40
C ARG A 558 -24.51 13.60 6.63
N LEU A 559 -23.76 14.69 6.52
CA LEU A 559 -23.00 15.27 7.64
C LEU A 559 -23.93 15.69 8.78
N CYS A 560 -25.04 16.38 8.47
CA CYS A 560 -26.02 16.76 9.48
C CYS A 560 -26.56 15.54 10.23
N SER A 561 -27.00 14.50 9.52
CA SER A 561 -27.51 13.28 10.16
C SER A 561 -26.44 12.51 10.95
N LEU A 562 -25.18 12.50 10.49
CA LEU A 562 -24.07 11.89 11.24
C LEU A 562 -23.75 12.66 12.53
N LEU A 563 -23.74 13.98 12.49
CA LEU A 563 -23.53 14.84 13.66
C LEU A 563 -24.66 14.68 14.69
N GLU A 564 -25.92 14.64 14.24
CA GLU A 564 -27.07 14.36 15.10
C GLU A 564 -26.99 12.98 15.75
N LEU A 565 -26.65 11.95 14.97
CA LEU A 565 -26.49 10.59 15.47
C LEU A 565 -25.36 10.51 16.49
N HIS A 566 -24.21 11.10 16.18
CA HIS A 566 -23.05 11.14 17.09
C HIS A 566 -23.40 11.85 18.40
N ALA A 567 -23.98 13.05 18.32
CA ALA A 567 -24.30 13.85 19.50
C ALA A 567 -25.36 13.16 20.38
N SER A 568 -26.42 12.61 19.76
CA SER A 568 -27.46 11.88 20.48
C SER A 568 -26.90 10.64 21.17
N TYR A 569 -26.08 9.85 20.46
CA TYR A 569 -25.45 8.65 21.01
C TYR A 569 -24.50 8.97 22.16
N ARG A 570 -23.64 9.99 22.01
CA ARG A 570 -22.72 10.40 23.08
C ARG A 570 -23.46 10.93 24.31
N GLN A 571 -24.56 11.67 24.15
CA GLN A 571 -25.41 12.11 25.27
C GLN A 571 -26.03 10.92 26.02
N ILE A 572 -26.48 9.89 25.30
CA ILE A 572 -27.00 8.65 25.90
C ILE A 572 -25.92 7.96 26.75
N GLN A 573 -24.66 7.94 26.29
CA GLN A 573 -23.54 7.30 27.01
C GLN A 573 -23.04 8.12 28.22
N LEU A 574 -23.08 9.45 28.14
CA LEU A 574 -22.50 10.35 29.15
C LEU A 574 -23.45 10.64 30.33
N SER A 575 -24.74 10.35 30.18
CA SER A 575 -25.76 10.82 31.12
C SER A 575 -26.46 9.65 31.80
N GLY A 576 -26.68 9.73 33.12
CA GLY A 576 -27.65 8.89 33.85
C GLY A 576 -29.11 9.23 33.51
N MET A 577 -29.39 9.63 32.27
CA MET A 577 -30.68 10.15 31.81
C MET A 577 -31.74 9.05 31.83
N GLN A 578 -32.93 9.41 32.30
CA GLN A 578 -34.10 8.52 32.38
C GLN A 578 -35.35 9.26 31.86
N GLY A 579 -36.41 8.52 31.57
CA GLY A 579 -37.70 9.08 31.17
C GLY A 579 -37.70 9.73 29.79
N GLU A 580 -38.45 10.83 29.64
CA GLU A 580 -38.75 11.46 28.35
C GLU A 580 -37.51 11.98 27.61
N ALA A 581 -36.50 12.46 28.33
CA ALA A 581 -35.27 12.98 27.73
C ALA A 581 -34.46 11.87 27.03
N LEU A 582 -34.36 10.69 27.63
CA LEU A 582 -33.72 9.53 27.02
C LEU A 582 -34.50 9.07 25.78
N SER A 583 -35.83 9.02 25.88
CA SER A 583 -36.71 8.64 24.76
C SER A 583 -36.59 9.60 23.57
N ALA A 584 -36.49 10.90 23.83
CA ALA A 584 -36.30 11.92 22.80
C ALA A 584 -34.94 11.74 22.07
N LEU A 585 -33.85 11.51 22.81
CA LEU A 585 -32.52 11.26 22.23
C LEU A 585 -32.47 9.97 21.41
N GLN A 586 -33.11 8.90 21.90
CA GLN A 586 -33.23 7.64 21.16
C GLN A 586 -34.02 7.82 19.86
N SER A 587 -35.13 8.56 19.92
CA SER A 587 -35.96 8.88 18.75
C SER A 587 -35.19 9.69 17.71
N THR A 588 -34.41 10.67 18.16
CA THR A 588 -33.52 11.48 17.30
C THR A 588 -32.45 10.61 16.64
N ALA A 589 -31.74 9.77 17.41
CA ALA A 589 -30.73 8.87 16.87
C ALA A 589 -31.32 7.88 15.84
N GLN A 590 -32.49 7.31 16.13
CA GLN A 590 -33.17 6.40 15.19
C GLN A 590 -33.64 7.11 13.92
N ARG A 591 -34.13 8.35 14.02
CA ARG A 591 -34.49 9.17 12.86
C ARG A 591 -33.27 9.45 11.98
N ALA A 592 -32.14 9.83 12.59
CA ALA A 592 -30.89 10.05 11.87
C ALA A 592 -30.41 8.78 11.14
N ILE A 593 -30.48 7.61 11.79
CA ILE A 593 -30.17 6.31 11.13
C ILE A 593 -31.08 6.05 9.92
N ARG A 594 -32.40 6.33 10.04
CA ARG A 594 -33.33 6.16 8.91
C ARG A 594 -33.01 7.10 7.75
N GLN A 595 -32.69 8.36 8.04
CA GLN A 595 -32.29 9.33 7.03
C GLN A 595 -30.99 8.91 6.34
N LEU A 596 -29.98 8.48 7.09
CA LEU A 596 -28.72 7.98 6.54
C LEU A 596 -28.93 6.76 5.64
N ARG A 597 -29.83 5.84 5.99
CA ARG A 597 -30.21 4.70 5.14
C ARG A 597 -30.96 5.13 3.87
N ALA A 598 -31.80 6.15 3.95
CA ALA A 598 -32.58 6.67 2.81
C ALA A 598 -31.72 7.43 1.79
N LEU A 599 -30.61 8.04 2.22
CA LEU A 599 -29.66 8.75 1.36
C LEU A 599 -28.75 7.81 0.53
N GLY A 600 -28.97 6.49 0.60
CA GLY A 600 -28.27 5.48 -0.20
C GLY A 600 -27.02 4.88 0.48
N PRO A 601 -26.50 3.76 -0.06
CA PRO A 601 -25.38 3.03 0.54
C PRO A 601 -24.07 3.77 0.34
N GLY A 602 -23.72 4.64 1.28
CA GLY A 602 -22.31 4.80 1.66
C GLY A 602 -21.86 3.48 2.32
N SER A 603 -20.57 3.20 2.34
CA SER A 603 -19.95 1.99 2.92
C SER A 603 -20.08 1.87 4.46
N ASP A 604 -21.24 2.22 5.01
CA ASP A 604 -21.54 2.42 6.43
C ASP A 604 -22.62 1.47 6.95
N ALA A 605 -23.05 0.47 6.17
CA ALA A 605 -24.17 -0.38 6.56
C ALA A 605 -23.85 -1.18 7.85
N ALA A 606 -22.64 -1.73 7.97
CA ALA A 606 -22.15 -2.31 9.22
C ALA A 606 -22.12 -1.28 10.38
N PHE A 607 -21.70 -0.04 10.12
CA PHE A 607 -21.65 1.03 11.13
C PHE A 607 -23.04 1.43 11.62
N LEU A 608 -23.97 1.71 10.71
CA LEU A 608 -25.35 2.09 11.04
C LEU A 608 -26.07 0.95 11.76
N GLN A 609 -25.80 -0.29 11.34
CA GLN A 609 -26.31 -1.48 12.01
C GLN A 609 -25.76 -1.61 13.43
N ARG A 610 -24.45 -1.36 13.62
CA ARG A 610 -23.85 -1.33 14.96
C ARG A 610 -24.48 -0.26 15.84
N ARG A 611 -24.65 0.96 15.33
CA ARG A 611 -25.29 2.06 16.06
C ARG A 611 -26.74 1.77 16.44
N THR A 612 -27.45 0.99 15.61
CA THR A 612 -28.79 0.50 15.94
C THR A 612 -28.77 -0.38 17.19
N GLY A 613 -27.73 -1.20 17.39
CA GLY A 613 -27.52 -2.00 18.59
C GLY A 613 -26.94 -1.24 19.78
N ASP A 614 -26.09 -0.23 19.54
CA ASP A 614 -25.47 0.56 20.61
C ASP A 614 -26.49 1.42 21.39
N ILE A 615 -27.57 1.88 20.74
CA ILE A 615 -28.62 2.70 21.36
C ILE A 615 -29.37 1.95 22.50
N PRO A 616 -29.95 0.74 22.28
CA PRO A 616 -30.55 -0.03 23.36
C PRO A 616 -29.51 -0.52 24.38
N MET A 617 -28.26 -0.79 23.96
CA MET A 617 -27.17 -1.15 24.87
C MET A 617 -26.87 -0.04 25.88
N GLY A 618 -26.72 1.21 25.43
CA GLY A 618 -26.52 2.37 26.29
C GLY A 618 -27.71 2.67 27.23
N ALA A 619 -28.91 2.18 26.90
CA ALA A 619 -30.09 2.28 27.74
C ALA A 619 -30.32 1.05 28.64
N GLY A 620 -29.35 0.13 28.74
CA GLY A 620 -29.45 -1.08 29.57
C GLY A 620 -30.36 -2.18 29.00
N ARG A 621 -30.86 -2.05 27.77
CA ARG A 621 -31.77 -3.02 27.12
C ARG A 621 -30.97 -4.08 26.35
N LEU A 622 -30.20 -4.87 27.09
CA LEU A 622 -29.18 -5.79 26.54
C LEU A 622 -29.76 -6.87 25.59
N ARG A 623 -30.99 -7.36 25.87
CA ARG A 623 -31.68 -8.35 25.02
C ARG A 623 -32.03 -7.80 23.64
N GLU A 624 -32.30 -6.50 23.54
CA GLU A 624 -32.60 -5.82 22.28
C GLU A 624 -31.32 -5.46 21.52
N ALA A 625 -30.22 -5.20 22.22
CA ALA A 625 -28.94 -4.83 21.61
C ALA A 625 -28.22 -6.01 20.93
N LEU A 626 -28.24 -7.20 21.52
CA LEU A 626 -27.44 -8.34 21.07
C LEU A 626 -27.73 -8.80 19.63
N PRO A 627 -28.99 -8.93 19.17
CA PRO A 627 -29.28 -9.32 17.79
C PRO A 627 -28.79 -8.30 16.76
N GLU A 628 -28.91 -7.01 17.08
CA GLU A 628 -28.47 -5.91 16.20
C GLU A 628 -26.95 -5.90 16.04
N LEU A 629 -26.20 -6.13 17.13
CA LEU A 629 -24.73 -6.18 17.12
C LEU A 629 -24.19 -7.45 16.42
N ARG A 630 -24.92 -8.56 16.47
CA ARG A 630 -24.59 -9.76 15.67
C ARG A 630 -24.80 -9.53 14.18
N GLU A 631 -25.88 -8.84 13.81
CA GLU A 631 -26.09 -8.45 12.41
C GLU A 631 -25.05 -7.45 11.94
N ALA A 632 -24.65 -6.51 12.80
CA ALA A 632 -23.54 -5.60 12.52
C ALA A 632 -22.23 -6.35 12.29
N LEU A 633 -21.92 -7.36 13.10
CA LEU A 633 -20.75 -8.23 12.91
C LEU A 633 -20.80 -8.96 11.56
N ARG A 634 -21.96 -9.49 11.19
CA ARG A 634 -22.16 -10.18 9.90
C ARG A 634 -21.93 -9.23 8.73
N LEU A 635 -22.52 -8.02 8.78
CA LEU A 635 -22.33 -6.99 7.76
C LEU A 635 -20.86 -6.56 7.69
N ALA A 636 -20.22 -6.32 8.84
CA ALA A 636 -18.80 -5.96 8.88
C ALA A 636 -17.89 -7.04 8.26
N THR A 637 -18.18 -8.32 8.54
CA THR A 637 -17.45 -9.45 7.95
C THR A 637 -17.70 -9.54 6.44
N ALA A 638 -18.95 -9.34 5.99
CA ALA A 638 -19.31 -9.36 4.57
C ALA A 638 -18.69 -8.17 3.79
N GLU A 639 -18.58 -7.02 4.44
CA GLU A 639 -17.96 -5.80 3.91
C GLU A 639 -16.43 -5.81 4.00
N LYS A 640 -15.82 -6.87 4.57
CA LYS A 640 -14.38 -6.96 4.87
C LYS A 640 -13.88 -5.77 5.70
N ALA A 641 -14.73 -5.26 6.60
CA ALA A 641 -14.42 -4.16 7.52
C ALA A 641 -13.88 -4.77 8.83
N HIS A 642 -12.56 -4.87 8.95
CA HIS A 642 -11.84 -5.53 10.02
C HIS A 642 -11.98 -4.78 11.36
N ALA A 643 -11.83 -3.45 11.38
CA ALA A 643 -12.02 -2.65 12.59
C ALA A 643 -13.49 -2.69 13.05
N ALA A 644 -14.44 -2.64 12.12
CA ALA A 644 -15.85 -2.84 12.44
C ALA A 644 -16.12 -4.26 13.00
N THR A 645 -15.47 -5.28 12.43
CA THR A 645 -15.57 -6.67 12.87
C THR A 645 -15.05 -6.83 14.29
N ILE A 646 -13.84 -6.36 14.59
CA ILE A 646 -13.25 -6.40 15.94
C ILE A 646 -14.14 -5.67 16.95
N ALA A 647 -14.59 -4.47 16.59
CA ALA A 647 -15.37 -3.66 17.50
C ALA A 647 -16.77 -4.25 17.77
N CYS A 648 -17.37 -4.92 16.78
CA CYS A 648 -18.59 -5.70 16.99
C CYS A 648 -18.32 -6.97 17.83
N CYS A 649 -17.20 -7.68 17.59
CA CYS A 649 -16.79 -8.83 18.40
C CYS A 649 -16.65 -8.46 19.87
N LEU A 650 -15.99 -7.35 20.19
CA LEU A 650 -15.87 -6.85 21.56
C LEU A 650 -17.23 -6.56 22.19
N SER A 651 -18.10 -5.80 21.52
CA SER A 651 -19.44 -5.49 22.02
C SER A 651 -20.30 -6.76 22.24
N VAL A 652 -20.26 -7.71 21.31
CA VAL A 652 -20.98 -9.00 21.43
C VAL A 652 -20.42 -9.81 22.60
N SER A 653 -19.09 -9.87 22.76
CA SER A 653 -18.44 -10.64 23.82
C SER A 653 -18.78 -10.07 25.21
N THR A 654 -18.74 -8.74 25.37
CA THR A 654 -19.12 -8.06 26.62
C THR A 654 -20.58 -8.34 27.00
N LEU A 655 -21.50 -8.34 26.04
CA LEU A 655 -22.91 -8.66 26.30
C LEU A 655 -23.10 -10.13 26.72
N LEU A 656 -22.42 -11.07 26.05
CA LEU A 656 -22.49 -12.49 26.41
C LEU A 656 -21.94 -12.75 27.82
N MET A 657 -20.83 -12.11 28.18
CA MET A 657 -20.25 -12.18 29.52
C MET A 657 -21.18 -11.58 30.59
N SER A 658 -22.04 -10.62 30.21
CA SER A 658 -23.03 -9.99 31.09
C SER A 658 -24.34 -10.78 31.22
N GLY A 659 -24.40 -12.01 30.68
CA GLY A 659 -25.59 -12.87 30.75
C GLY A 659 -26.69 -12.48 29.76
N ALA A 660 -26.39 -11.68 28.73
CA ALA A 660 -27.37 -11.34 27.70
C ALA A 660 -27.62 -12.55 26.78
N ASP A 661 -28.85 -13.07 26.83
CA ASP A 661 -29.31 -14.10 25.90
C ASP A 661 -30.22 -13.52 24.82
N GLY A 662 -30.01 -13.97 23.58
CA GLY A 662 -30.74 -13.51 22.39
C GLY A 662 -30.48 -14.40 21.17
N PRO A 663 -31.31 -14.32 20.12
CA PRO A 663 -31.20 -15.14 18.92
C PRO A 663 -29.83 -14.99 18.22
N ARG A 664 -29.26 -16.11 17.75
CA ARG A 664 -27.89 -16.18 17.20
C ARG A 664 -27.74 -15.62 15.78
N PHE A 665 -28.83 -15.29 15.08
CA PHE A 665 -28.80 -14.62 13.77
C PHE A 665 -29.88 -13.55 13.71
N SER A 666 -29.73 -12.58 12.80
CA SER A 666 -30.79 -11.62 12.50
C SER A 666 -32.03 -12.40 12.07
N ARG A 667 -33.11 -12.08 12.77
CA ARG A 667 -34.40 -12.67 12.57
C ARG A 667 -35.01 -11.98 11.34
N GLN A 668 -34.87 -12.58 10.17
CA GLN A 668 -35.76 -12.19 9.08
C GLN A 668 -37.15 -12.76 9.39
N GLU A 669 -38.16 -11.91 9.31
CA GLU A 669 -39.54 -12.32 9.48
C GLU A 669 -39.96 -13.11 8.25
N CYS A 670 -40.50 -14.30 8.48
CA CYS A 670 -41.15 -15.06 7.42
C CYS A 670 -42.32 -14.24 6.89
N TRP A 671 -42.30 -13.91 5.60
CA TRP A 671 -43.35 -13.12 4.96
C TRP A 671 -44.74 -13.75 5.11
N GLY A 672 -44.81 -15.07 5.30
CA GLY A 672 -46.07 -15.78 5.46
C GLY A 672 -46.63 -15.91 6.88
N CYS A 673 -45.84 -15.67 7.92
CA CYS A 673 -46.33 -15.79 9.29
C CYS A 673 -45.89 -14.66 10.23
N GLY A 674 -45.08 -13.72 9.74
CA GLY A 674 -44.45 -12.66 10.53
C GLY A 674 -43.49 -13.19 11.59
N ARG A 675 -43.35 -14.51 11.73
CA ARG A 675 -42.49 -15.09 12.76
C ARG A 675 -41.05 -15.06 12.28
N PRO A 676 -40.15 -14.66 13.17
CA PRO A 676 -38.74 -14.63 12.86
C PRO A 676 -38.14 -16.03 12.72
N SER A 677 -37.28 -16.25 11.72
CA SER A 677 -36.60 -17.53 11.50
C SER A 677 -35.11 -17.34 11.18
N LEU A 678 -34.30 -18.33 11.57
CA LEU A 678 -32.86 -18.39 11.27
C LEU A 678 -32.57 -18.98 9.88
N THR A 679 -33.54 -19.71 9.32
CA THR A 679 -33.48 -20.26 7.95
C THR A 679 -34.75 -19.84 7.22
N LEU A 680 -34.59 -19.00 6.20
CA LEU A 680 -35.67 -18.68 5.27
C LEU A 680 -35.27 -19.14 3.87
N ARG A 681 -36.21 -19.82 3.20
CA ARG A 681 -36.09 -20.18 1.80
C ARG A 681 -36.69 -19.06 0.96
N LYS A 682 -35.89 -18.49 0.06
CA LYS A 682 -36.34 -17.48 -0.88
C LYS A 682 -37.29 -18.09 -1.91
N CYS A 683 -38.25 -17.29 -2.35
CA CYS A 683 -39.12 -17.63 -3.47
C CYS A 683 -38.25 -17.90 -4.71
N SER A 684 -38.47 -19.03 -5.39
CA SER A 684 -37.71 -19.42 -6.58
C SER A 684 -38.02 -18.60 -7.83
N LEU A 685 -38.99 -17.68 -7.77
CA LEU A 685 -39.40 -16.84 -8.89
C LEU A 685 -38.88 -15.39 -8.74
N CYS A 686 -39.18 -14.72 -7.63
CA CYS A 686 -38.75 -13.34 -7.42
C CYS A 686 -37.44 -13.21 -6.61
N HIS A 687 -37.01 -14.25 -5.91
CA HIS A 687 -35.85 -14.23 -5.01
C HIS A 687 -35.87 -13.16 -3.88
N GLU A 688 -36.97 -12.42 -3.73
CA GLU A 688 -37.15 -11.36 -2.74
C GLU A 688 -37.91 -11.84 -1.50
N ALA A 689 -39.08 -12.47 -1.67
CA ALA A 689 -39.86 -12.95 -0.53
C ALA A 689 -39.26 -14.23 0.07
N ALA A 690 -39.23 -14.32 1.41
CA ALA A 690 -38.53 -15.39 2.13
C ALA A 690 -39.41 -16.07 3.21
N TYR A 691 -39.32 -17.40 3.31
CA TYR A 691 -40.26 -18.23 4.08
C TYR A 691 -39.58 -19.27 4.97
N CYS A 692 -40.09 -19.45 6.20
CA CYS A 692 -39.55 -20.44 7.14
C CYS A 692 -39.98 -21.89 6.83
N SER A 693 -41.05 -22.07 6.06
CA SER A 693 -41.53 -23.38 5.62
C SER A 693 -42.26 -23.28 4.29
N ARG A 694 -42.36 -24.41 3.58
CA ARG A 694 -43.15 -24.53 2.35
C ARG A 694 -44.63 -24.24 2.60
N GLU A 695 -45.11 -24.52 3.81
CA GLU A 695 -46.49 -24.24 4.24
C GLU A 695 -46.72 -22.73 4.38
N CYS A 696 -45.80 -21.99 5.03
CA CYS A 696 -45.88 -20.53 5.11
C CYS A 696 -45.79 -19.88 3.73
N GLN A 697 -44.92 -20.38 2.85
CA GLN A 697 -44.86 -19.94 1.46
C GLN A 697 -46.19 -20.17 0.74
N THR A 698 -46.77 -21.36 0.87
CA THR A 698 -48.01 -21.73 0.19
C THR A 698 -49.20 -20.91 0.69
N ARG A 699 -49.29 -20.68 2.00
CA ARG A 699 -50.33 -19.85 2.61
C ARG A 699 -50.19 -18.39 2.19
N HIS A 700 -48.99 -17.82 2.27
CA HIS A 700 -48.75 -16.45 1.82
C HIS A 700 -49.01 -16.26 0.31
N TRP A 701 -48.68 -17.28 -0.48
CA TRP A 701 -48.95 -17.32 -1.92
C TRP A 701 -50.45 -17.37 -2.25
N ARG A 702 -51.26 -18.08 -1.45
CA ARG A 702 -52.70 -18.22 -1.71
C ARG A 702 -53.53 -17.08 -1.11
N GLU A 703 -53.20 -16.65 0.10
CA GLU A 703 -54.06 -15.82 0.94
C GLU A 703 -53.40 -14.48 1.30
N GLY A 704 -52.07 -14.42 1.38
CA GLY A 704 -51.35 -13.26 1.92
C GLY A 704 -50.88 -12.22 0.90
N GLY A 705 -51.28 -12.34 -0.37
CA GLY A 705 -51.04 -11.31 -1.39
C GLY A 705 -49.78 -11.49 -2.24
N HIS A 706 -48.77 -12.26 -1.81
CA HIS A 706 -47.51 -12.41 -2.56
C HIS A 706 -47.67 -12.93 -3.99
N LYS A 707 -48.70 -13.71 -4.30
CA LYS A 707 -48.98 -14.15 -5.69
C LYS A 707 -49.31 -12.99 -6.65
N ARG A 708 -49.79 -11.86 -6.12
CA ARG A 708 -50.01 -10.61 -6.87
C ARG A 708 -48.71 -9.80 -7.00
N ASP A 709 -47.90 -9.80 -5.94
CA ASP A 709 -46.75 -8.91 -5.82
C ASP A 709 -45.43 -9.54 -6.31
N CYS A 710 -45.44 -10.83 -6.67
CA CYS A 710 -44.25 -11.55 -7.12
C CYS A 710 -43.80 -11.07 -8.52
N ALA A 711 -42.77 -10.21 -8.56
CA ALA A 711 -42.20 -9.65 -9.79
C ALA A 711 -41.76 -10.71 -10.82
N GLY A 712 -41.20 -11.83 -10.36
CA GLY A 712 -40.80 -12.96 -11.22
C GLY A 712 -41.96 -13.69 -11.92
N ARG A 713 -43.22 -13.36 -11.58
CA ARG A 713 -44.41 -13.94 -12.22
C ARG A 713 -44.83 -13.18 -13.49
N ALA A 714 -44.43 -11.92 -13.64
CA ALA A 714 -44.66 -11.14 -14.86
C ALA A 714 -43.75 -11.60 -16.01
N ASN A 715 -42.53 -12.08 -15.69
CA ASN A 715 -41.54 -12.55 -16.67
C ASN A 715 -41.76 -14.00 -17.16
N ASN A 716 -42.80 -14.69 -16.66
CA ASN A 716 -43.07 -16.11 -16.95
C ASN A 716 -44.50 -16.31 -17.49
N ARG A 717 -45.11 -15.26 -18.05
CA ARG A 717 -46.43 -15.25 -18.67
C ARG A 717 -46.38 -14.81 -20.11
#